data_AF-A0A0Q8T240-F1
#
_entry.id   AF-A0A0Q8T240-F1
#
_cell.length_a   1.000
_cell.length_b   1.000
_cell.length_c   1.000
_cell.angle_alpha   90.00
_cell.angle_beta   90.00
_cell.angle_gamma   90.00
#
_symmetry.space_group_name_H-M   'P 1'
#
loop_
_entity.id
_entity.type
_entity.pdbx_description
1 polymer ?
#
loop_
_entity_poly.entity_id
_entity_poly.type
_entity_poly.pdbx_seq_one_letter_code
_entity_poly.pdbx_strand_id
1 'polypeptide(L)'
;MPAWFEGYRAYDDDTLAALANAGLLRRAAKDVEAGKVQWAEQGADGGVVEADGQRVQLDARGPQKAQCECPAPGICKHILGAALWLRAMEPGAATGDATASPESEADATSPPAAGPNADPLAEVRALQAPALFKQAGVAAVRRAVQALPCGIEWRVQGGTLVIDLPDLAATCRYVAGAGYEGMVSEVPVRERKAVHLIALAALRQALGEPLPWPEGMAPAAAAEQPTAALGERERAFLAQVEAMLHELLTGGLSHVSEQASARLLALNMSARGEGLPRLAALLRNLGGMVDGLVRRDHRMQERDALSLMSSIQALCDALRAPAEGQEAAERTAALRGRVRRAFDETTALELQPLGAHWWQTLGGARGLTLAFWDLEGQRLLQAVLARPDGSDTGFTRHSAWAIHAVWPGVGAAQSLCQAPLQLESPRLADDDRLALAGTARAQALAPWHAGDARLATLGCGRWAELTAQLSAATGLSGDGAELVLLRPAATRTPILDEAHQQLLWPVQDADGLWLHLTVPVGDASMQRVDNLDRLAARGAPVHAVLVRVERTSATTLLVPLSLLSSDAKGQVHAISLDYATEAARPTPLAQRILRLVQWRKDQATPAATQPTRAQRLLGPVLDVLETQAATGRMPLTETQSERLGAALPGIASVGLHTVASALQHHLATPQPAGMLRLQQLCQRTVELDGLPSIAA
;
A
#
# COMPACT_ATOMS: atom_id res chain seq x y z
N MET A 1 -25.43 10.02 38.96
CA MET A 1 -24.17 9.77 38.24
C MET A 1 -23.83 11.05 37.47
N PRO A 2 -22.69 11.73 37.75
CA PRO A 2 -22.28 12.95 37.03
C PRO A 2 -22.08 12.71 35.54
N ALA A 3 -22.58 13.56 34.66
CA ALA A 3 -22.60 13.29 33.22
C ALA A 3 -21.20 13.21 32.55
N TRP A 4 -20.12 13.65 33.22
CA TRP A 4 -18.77 13.68 32.66
C TRP A 4 -18.05 12.31 32.61
N PHE A 5 -18.35 11.36 33.51
CA PHE A 5 -17.66 10.06 33.47
C PHE A 5 -18.17 9.17 32.33
N GLU A 6 -19.38 9.41 31.80
CA GLU A 6 -19.91 8.68 30.63
C GLU A 6 -19.00 8.85 29.40
N GLY A 7 -18.33 10.00 29.26
CA GLY A 7 -17.33 10.23 28.21
C GLY A 7 -16.14 9.27 28.25
N TYR A 8 -15.82 8.68 29.41
CA TYR A 8 -14.73 7.69 29.52
C TYR A 8 -15.10 6.34 28.90
N ARG A 9 -16.39 6.06 28.68
CA ARG A 9 -16.81 4.84 27.99
C ARG A 9 -16.52 4.83 26.50
N ALA A 10 -16.36 6.01 25.90
CA ALA A 10 -16.01 6.12 24.50
C ALA A 10 -14.56 5.68 24.22
N TYR A 11 -13.70 5.57 25.26
CA TYR A 11 -12.32 5.10 25.15
C TYR A 11 -12.24 3.57 25.21
N ASP A 12 -12.14 2.93 24.04
CA ASP A 12 -11.85 1.51 23.93
C ASP A 12 -10.38 1.17 24.28
N ASP A 13 -10.07 -0.12 24.39
CA ASP A 13 -8.73 -0.60 24.76
C ASP A 13 -7.67 -0.16 23.75
N ASP A 14 -8.00 -0.16 22.46
CA ASP A 14 -7.08 0.25 21.40
C ASP A 14 -6.76 1.76 21.49
N THR A 15 -7.74 2.58 21.84
CA THR A 15 -7.57 4.03 22.07
C THR A 15 -6.71 4.28 23.31
N LEU A 16 -6.97 3.57 24.41
CA LEU A 16 -6.15 3.67 25.63
C LEU A 16 -4.72 3.15 25.41
N ALA A 17 -4.55 2.13 24.57
CA ALA A 17 -3.24 1.62 24.18
C ALA A 17 -2.46 2.64 23.32
N ALA A 18 -3.13 3.27 22.34
CA ALA A 18 -2.55 4.30 21.49
C ALA A 18 -2.18 5.59 22.25
N LEU A 19 -2.87 5.88 23.36
CA LEU A 19 -2.54 6.97 24.28
C LEU A 19 -1.24 6.75 25.06
N ALA A 20 -0.89 5.50 25.34
CA ALA A 20 0.28 5.14 26.12
C ALA A 20 1.04 3.98 25.45
N ASN A 21 0.86 2.74 25.92
CA ASN A 21 1.26 1.52 25.21
C ASN A 21 0.51 0.31 25.78
N ALA A 22 0.39 -0.75 24.99
CA ALA A 22 -0.30 -1.99 25.39
C ALA A 22 0.28 -2.66 26.65
N GLY A 23 1.57 -2.47 26.95
CA GLY A 23 2.21 -3.01 28.15
C GLY A 23 1.79 -2.28 29.44
N LEU A 24 1.61 -0.96 29.38
CA LEU A 24 1.06 -0.15 30.48
C LEU A 24 -0.42 -0.45 30.69
N LEU A 25 -1.19 -0.56 29.60
CA LEU A 25 -2.62 -0.86 29.69
C LEU A 25 -2.89 -2.21 30.35
N ARG A 26 -2.18 -3.27 29.97
CA ARG A 26 -2.29 -4.59 30.62
C ARG A 26 -1.93 -4.57 32.10
N ARG A 27 -0.96 -3.74 32.52
CA ARG A 27 -0.61 -3.56 33.94
C ARG A 27 -1.70 -2.82 34.70
N ALA A 28 -2.25 -1.77 34.10
CA ALA A 28 -3.37 -1.01 34.66
C ALA A 28 -4.63 -1.88 34.82
N ALA A 29 -4.97 -2.70 33.83
CA ALA A 29 -6.08 -3.65 33.90
C ALA A 29 -5.93 -4.62 35.08
N LYS A 30 -4.72 -5.16 35.30
CA LYS A 30 -4.43 -6.02 36.47
C LYS A 30 -4.61 -5.30 37.79
N ASP A 31 -4.24 -4.02 37.89
CA ASP A 31 -4.43 -3.23 39.11
C ASP A 31 -5.93 -2.95 39.37
N VAL A 32 -6.74 -2.78 38.31
CA VAL A 32 -8.21 -2.68 38.40
C VAL A 32 -8.84 -4.00 38.84
N GLU A 33 -8.46 -5.13 38.23
CA GLU A 33 -8.91 -6.48 38.60
C GLU A 33 -8.54 -6.83 40.05
N ALA A 34 -7.38 -6.36 40.52
CA ALA A 34 -6.92 -6.53 41.89
C ALA A 34 -7.62 -5.60 42.90
N GLY A 35 -8.61 -4.80 42.47
CA GLY A 35 -9.39 -3.91 43.35
C GLY A 35 -8.60 -2.72 43.89
N LYS A 36 -7.53 -2.30 43.22
CA LYS A 36 -6.65 -1.21 43.69
C LYS A 36 -7.04 0.18 43.21
N VAL A 37 -8.25 0.33 42.67
CA VAL A 37 -8.74 1.59 42.10
C VAL A 37 -10.09 1.92 42.73
N GLN A 38 -10.20 3.11 43.31
CA GLN A 38 -11.39 3.57 44.03
C GLN A 38 -11.56 5.09 43.97
N TRP A 39 -12.77 5.58 44.25
CA TRP A 39 -13.00 7.02 44.42
C TRP A 39 -12.28 7.54 45.66
N ALA A 40 -11.54 8.64 45.52
CA ALA A 40 -11.11 9.46 46.65
C ALA A 40 -12.08 10.64 46.84
N GLU A 41 -12.46 11.32 45.75
CA GLU A 41 -13.41 12.43 45.76
C GLU A 41 -14.26 12.39 44.48
N GLN A 42 -15.59 12.52 44.61
CA GLN A 42 -16.50 12.55 43.46
C GLN A 42 -17.18 13.92 43.36
N GLY A 43 -16.97 14.61 42.24
CA GLY A 43 -17.56 15.92 41.96
C GLY A 43 -18.47 15.93 40.74
N ALA A 44 -19.21 17.02 40.59
CA ALA A 44 -20.16 17.23 39.50
C ALA A 44 -19.48 17.45 38.14
N ASP A 45 -18.29 18.07 38.12
CA ASP A 45 -17.54 18.43 36.90
C ASP A 45 -16.20 17.69 36.74
N GLY A 46 -15.82 16.91 37.75
CA GLY A 46 -14.58 16.16 37.81
C GLY A 46 -14.49 15.35 39.10
N GLY A 47 -13.44 14.56 39.27
CA GLY A 47 -13.23 13.77 40.48
C GLY A 47 -11.79 13.29 40.62
N VAL A 48 -11.47 12.77 41.80
CA VAL A 48 -10.17 12.22 42.14
C VAL A 48 -10.32 10.72 42.40
N VAL A 49 -9.59 9.92 41.62
CA VAL A 49 -9.50 8.46 41.79
C VAL A 49 -8.17 8.13 42.44
N GLU A 50 -8.19 7.28 43.46
CA GLU A 50 -6.99 6.65 44.00
C GLU A 50 -6.73 5.35 43.22
N ALA A 51 -5.57 5.23 42.58
CA ALA A 51 -5.17 4.08 41.79
C ALA A 51 -3.77 3.61 42.18
N ASP A 52 -3.66 2.42 42.77
CA ASP A 52 -2.41 1.84 43.31
C ASP A 52 -1.65 2.81 44.24
N GLY A 53 -2.40 3.49 45.11
CA GLY A 53 -1.86 4.45 46.09
C GLY A 53 -1.42 5.79 45.51
N GLN A 54 -1.90 6.15 44.31
CA GLN A 54 -1.64 7.45 43.67
C GLN A 54 -2.96 8.14 43.34
N ARG A 55 -3.04 9.45 43.60
CA ARG A 55 -4.19 10.29 43.28
C ARG A 55 -4.17 10.73 41.81
N VAL A 56 -5.28 10.50 41.13
CA VAL A 56 -5.52 10.85 39.72
C VAL A 56 -6.72 11.77 39.62
N GLN A 57 -6.50 13.01 39.20
CA GLN A 57 -7.54 13.99 38.91
C GLN A 57 -8.07 13.79 37.49
N LEU A 58 -9.38 13.68 37.36
CA LEU A 58 -10.11 13.37 36.12
C LEU A 58 -11.25 14.35 35.94
N ASP A 59 -11.56 14.68 34.68
CA ASP A 59 -12.71 15.50 34.32
C ASP A 59 -13.22 15.14 32.91
N ALA A 60 -14.21 15.89 32.41
CA ALA A 60 -14.83 15.70 31.10
C ALA A 60 -13.86 15.77 29.91
N ARG A 61 -12.65 16.32 30.08
CA ARG A 61 -11.63 16.41 29.01
C ARG A 61 -10.93 15.08 28.73
N GLY A 62 -11.22 14.05 29.53
CA GLY A 62 -10.76 12.68 29.31
C GLY A 62 -9.34 12.39 29.84
N PRO A 63 -8.86 11.14 29.65
CA PRO A 63 -7.61 10.65 30.25
C PRO A 63 -6.35 11.38 29.77
N GLN A 64 -6.39 12.07 28.63
CA GLN A 64 -5.25 12.85 28.11
C GLN A 64 -4.94 14.10 28.93
N LYS A 65 -5.95 14.66 29.61
CA LYS A 65 -5.82 15.86 30.44
C LYS A 65 -5.83 15.54 31.93
N ALA A 66 -5.91 14.24 32.28
CA ALA A 66 -5.83 13.77 33.64
C ALA A 66 -4.48 14.11 34.26
N GLN A 67 -4.49 14.46 35.55
CA GLN A 67 -3.28 14.74 36.31
C GLN A 67 -3.07 13.64 37.33
N CYS A 68 -1.86 13.09 37.39
CA CYS A 68 -1.48 12.09 38.39
C CYS A 68 -0.30 12.62 39.19
N GLU A 69 -0.28 12.35 40.50
CA GLU A 69 0.81 12.75 41.38
C GLU A 69 2.09 11.89 41.22
N CYS A 70 2.05 10.85 40.39
CA CYS A 70 3.19 9.98 40.18
C CYS A 70 4.27 10.67 39.30
N PRO A 71 5.56 10.27 39.40
CA PRO A 71 6.66 10.95 38.71
C PRO A 71 6.71 10.69 37.19
N ALA A 72 5.70 10.06 36.60
CA ALA A 72 5.68 9.75 35.18
C ALA A 72 5.45 11.02 34.34
N PRO A 73 6.23 11.26 33.27
CA PRO A 73 6.16 12.49 32.49
C PRO A 73 4.93 12.59 31.55
N GLY A 74 4.00 11.64 31.61
CA GLY A 74 2.86 11.54 30.70
C GLY A 74 1.83 10.52 31.19
N ILE A 75 1.04 9.94 30.27
CA ILE A 75 -0.02 8.98 30.64
C ILE A 75 0.60 7.75 31.30
N CYS A 76 0.29 7.58 32.59
CA CYS A 76 0.83 6.53 33.44
C CYS A 76 -0.19 5.40 33.63
N LYS A 77 0.25 4.30 34.24
CA LYS A 77 -0.65 3.17 34.55
C LYS A 77 -1.82 3.57 35.46
N HIS A 78 -1.67 4.58 36.32
CA HIS A 78 -2.73 5.03 37.24
C HIS A 78 -3.84 5.76 36.49
N ILE A 79 -3.49 6.64 35.53
CA ILE A 79 -4.46 7.31 34.65
C ILE A 79 -5.23 6.28 33.82
N LEU A 80 -4.52 5.30 33.25
CA LEU A 80 -5.17 4.21 32.50
C LEU A 80 -6.06 3.36 33.40
N GLY A 81 -5.61 3.04 34.62
CA GLY A 81 -6.36 2.25 35.59
C GLY A 81 -7.64 2.96 36.01
N ALA A 82 -7.55 4.27 36.28
CA ALA A 82 -8.71 5.09 36.59
C ALA A 82 -9.70 5.17 35.42
N ALA A 83 -9.21 5.33 34.17
CA ALA A 83 -10.06 5.33 32.99
C ALA A 83 -10.78 3.99 32.75
N LEU A 84 -10.05 2.87 32.87
CA LEU A 84 -10.59 1.51 32.76
C LEU A 84 -11.65 1.25 33.84
N TRP A 85 -11.38 1.69 35.08
CA TRP A 85 -12.29 1.53 36.21
C TRP A 85 -13.58 2.35 36.01
N LEU A 86 -13.47 3.64 35.65
CA LEU A 86 -14.64 4.49 35.34
C LEU A 86 -15.48 3.91 34.20
N ARG A 87 -14.83 3.36 33.17
CA ARG A 87 -15.52 2.70 32.05
C ARG A 87 -16.32 1.47 32.49
N ALA A 88 -15.87 0.76 33.52
CA ALA A 88 -16.49 -0.47 34.01
C ALA A 88 -17.62 -0.23 35.05
N MET A 89 -17.77 0.98 35.59
CA MET A 89 -18.85 1.28 36.55
C MET A 89 -20.23 1.20 35.88
N GLU A 90 -21.24 0.64 36.53
CA GLU A 90 -22.61 0.60 35.97
C GLU A 90 -23.37 1.93 36.19
N PRO A 91 -24.25 2.35 35.26
CA PRO A 91 -25.12 3.50 35.47
C PRO A 91 -26.21 3.15 36.49
N GLY A 92 -25.97 3.41 37.78
CA GLY A 92 -27.04 3.34 38.80
C GLY A 92 -26.67 2.97 40.23
N ALA A 93 -25.44 2.54 40.54
CA ALA A 93 -25.09 2.20 41.92
C ALA A 93 -24.64 3.45 42.72
N ALA A 94 -25.61 4.19 43.26
CA ALA A 94 -25.36 5.18 44.30
C ALA A 94 -25.58 4.58 45.69
N THR A 95 -24.56 4.65 46.53
CA THR A 95 -24.66 4.71 47.99
C THR A 95 -23.97 6.03 48.36
N GLY A 96 -24.56 7.03 49.00
CA GLY A 96 -25.64 7.06 49.97
C GLY A 96 -25.10 7.82 51.18
N ASP A 97 -25.24 9.14 51.21
CA ASP A 97 -25.89 9.87 52.30
C ASP A 97 -25.90 11.38 52.01
N ALA A 98 -27.10 11.95 52.05
CA ALA A 98 -27.35 13.36 51.83
C ALA A 98 -27.49 14.06 53.18
N THR A 99 -26.74 15.14 53.39
CA THR A 99 -27.12 16.21 54.31
C THR A 99 -27.13 17.54 53.56
N ALA A 100 -28.28 18.20 53.61
CA ALA A 100 -28.65 19.38 52.82
C ALA A 100 -28.36 20.69 53.55
N SER A 101 -28.09 21.77 52.79
CA SER A 101 -28.68 23.14 52.83
C SER A 101 -27.74 24.17 52.11
N PRO A 102 -28.16 25.40 51.73
CA PRO A 102 -28.66 25.69 50.38
C PRO A 102 -27.94 26.86 49.64
N GLU A 103 -28.20 26.94 48.33
CA GLU A 103 -28.24 28.10 47.42
C GLU A 103 -27.08 29.12 47.39
N SER A 104 -26.40 29.19 46.23
CA SER A 104 -26.05 30.46 45.58
C SER A 104 -26.05 30.31 44.05
N GLU A 105 -26.56 31.34 43.38
CA GLU A 105 -26.81 31.42 41.94
C GLU A 105 -25.54 31.65 41.11
N ALA A 106 -25.58 31.09 39.89
CA ALA A 106 -24.93 31.54 38.65
C ALA A 106 -23.40 31.52 38.51
N ASP A 107 -22.91 30.63 37.63
CA ASP A 107 -22.30 31.09 36.36
C ASP A 107 -22.41 29.99 35.29
N ALA A 108 -22.74 30.40 34.07
CA ALA A 108 -23.03 29.54 32.93
C ALA A 108 -21.86 29.58 31.95
N THR A 109 -20.88 28.68 32.09
CA THR A 109 -19.90 28.37 31.04
C THR A 109 -19.34 26.95 31.21
N SER A 110 -20.17 25.93 30.96
CA SER A 110 -19.69 24.55 30.76
C SER A 110 -20.27 23.99 29.45
N PRO A 111 -19.45 23.34 28.59
CA PRO A 111 -19.97 22.60 27.44
C PRO A 111 -20.85 21.43 27.90
N PRO A 112 -21.92 21.08 27.16
CA PRO A 112 -22.88 20.07 27.60
C PRO A 112 -22.20 18.70 27.69
N ALA A 113 -22.39 18.04 28.83
CA ALA A 113 -21.91 16.69 29.07
C ALA A 113 -22.69 15.67 28.22
N ALA A 114 -21.95 14.87 27.45
CA ALA A 114 -22.47 13.91 26.48
C ALA A 114 -22.92 12.59 27.15
N GLY A 115 -24.10 12.09 26.76
CA GLY A 115 -24.59 10.78 27.16
C GLY A 115 -24.03 9.63 26.30
N PRO A 116 -24.21 8.36 26.73
CA PRO A 116 -23.55 7.16 26.18
C PRO A 116 -24.03 6.70 24.78
N ASN A 117 -24.63 7.61 23.99
CA ASN A 117 -25.16 7.33 22.65
C ASN A 117 -24.79 8.44 21.64
N ALA A 118 -23.75 9.23 21.93
CA ALA A 118 -23.25 10.25 21.03
C ALA A 118 -22.62 9.58 19.80
N ASP A 119 -23.20 9.83 18.63
CA ASP A 119 -22.67 9.37 17.34
C ASP A 119 -21.42 10.19 16.99
N PRO A 120 -20.20 9.59 17.05
CA PRO A 120 -18.96 10.33 16.77
C PRO A 120 -18.92 10.85 15.33
N LEU A 121 -19.63 10.22 14.38
CA LEU A 121 -19.72 10.69 13.01
C LEU A 121 -20.57 11.97 12.91
N ALA A 122 -21.70 12.01 13.63
CA ALA A 122 -22.57 13.19 13.69
C ALA A 122 -21.82 14.39 14.31
N GLU A 123 -21.04 14.16 15.38
CA GLU A 123 -20.18 15.20 15.96
C GLU A 123 -19.18 15.74 14.95
N VAL A 124 -18.46 14.87 14.23
CA VAL A 124 -17.48 15.30 13.23
C VAL A 124 -18.10 16.13 12.12
N ARG A 125 -19.32 15.80 11.67
CA ARG A 125 -20.08 16.61 10.70
C ARG A 125 -20.44 17.99 11.27
N ALA A 126 -20.77 18.06 12.56
CA ALA A 126 -21.14 19.29 13.25
C ALA A 126 -19.94 20.21 13.57
N LEU A 127 -18.70 19.72 13.47
CA LEU A 127 -17.50 20.52 13.73
C LEU A 127 -17.40 21.71 12.77
N GLN A 128 -17.28 22.91 13.36
CA GLN A 128 -17.15 24.16 12.64
C GLN A 128 -15.72 24.37 12.13
N ALA A 129 -15.55 24.52 10.82
CA ALA A 129 -14.24 24.65 10.18
C ALA A 129 -13.37 25.78 10.75
N PRO A 130 -13.90 27.00 11.03
CA PRO A 130 -13.09 28.08 11.62
C PRO A 130 -12.51 27.71 13.00
N ALA A 131 -13.27 26.98 13.82
CA ALA A 131 -12.82 26.53 15.13
C ALA A 131 -11.72 25.47 15.01
N LEU A 132 -11.88 24.52 14.08
CA LEU A 132 -10.85 23.51 13.78
C LEU A 132 -9.55 24.15 13.32
N PHE A 133 -9.60 25.12 12.40
CA PHE A 133 -8.41 25.80 11.90
C PHE A 133 -7.68 26.58 12.99
N LYS A 134 -8.43 27.23 13.89
CA LYS A 134 -7.87 27.94 15.04
C LYS A 134 -7.16 26.98 16.00
N GLN A 135 -7.75 25.81 16.30
CA GLN A 135 -7.16 24.80 17.17
C GLN A 135 -5.93 24.12 16.55
N ALA A 136 -5.98 23.83 15.25
CA ALA A 136 -4.89 23.22 14.50
C ALA A 136 -3.69 24.17 14.33
N GLY A 137 -3.96 25.45 14.06
CA GLY A 137 -2.97 26.48 13.77
C GLY A 137 -2.54 26.51 12.30
N VAL A 138 -2.05 27.67 11.83
CA VAL A 138 -1.79 27.98 10.42
C VAL A 138 -0.88 26.97 9.72
N ALA A 139 0.18 26.51 10.41
CA ALA A 139 1.10 25.52 9.86
C ALA A 139 0.41 24.15 9.63
N ALA A 140 -0.46 23.72 10.54
CA ALA A 140 -1.21 22.48 10.39
C ALA A 140 -2.29 22.60 9.31
N VAL A 141 -2.96 23.76 9.22
CA VAL A 141 -3.93 24.06 8.16
C VAL A 141 -3.28 24.00 6.79
N ARG A 142 -2.14 24.68 6.58
CA ARG A 142 -1.41 24.63 5.31
C ARG A 142 -1.00 23.21 4.93
N ARG A 143 -0.48 22.45 5.89
CA ARG A 143 -0.11 21.04 5.67
C ARG A 143 -1.33 20.18 5.34
N ALA A 144 -2.47 20.42 5.99
CA ALA A 144 -3.68 19.66 5.74
C ALA A 144 -4.22 19.91 4.33
N VAL A 145 -4.25 21.17 3.89
CA VAL A 145 -4.59 21.56 2.51
C VAL A 145 -3.71 20.83 1.50
N GLN A 146 -2.39 20.85 1.75
CA GLN A 146 -1.37 20.24 0.91
C GLN A 146 -1.43 18.70 0.84
N ALA A 147 -1.91 18.06 1.91
CA ALA A 147 -2.03 16.62 1.97
C ALA A 147 -3.35 16.10 1.40
N LEU A 148 -4.28 16.98 1.02
CA LEU A 148 -5.60 16.62 0.48
C LEU A 148 -5.63 16.69 -1.05
N PRO A 149 -6.42 15.82 -1.71
CA PRO A 149 -7.22 14.75 -1.12
C PRO A 149 -6.34 13.62 -0.57
N CYS A 150 -6.74 13.03 0.56
CA CYS A 150 -6.06 11.89 1.16
C CYS A 150 -7.03 10.71 1.18
N GLY A 151 -6.61 9.55 0.66
CA GLY A 151 -7.42 8.35 0.71
C GLY A 151 -7.59 7.89 2.15
N ILE A 152 -8.82 7.59 2.55
CA ILE A 152 -9.14 7.12 3.89
C ILE A 152 -10.01 5.88 3.87
N GLU A 153 -9.88 5.10 4.94
CA GLU A 153 -10.89 4.14 5.36
C GLU A 153 -11.36 4.54 6.75
N TRP A 154 -12.64 4.36 7.05
CA TRP A 154 -13.17 4.75 8.35
C TRP A 154 -14.25 3.79 8.83
N ARG A 155 -14.35 3.65 10.14
CA ARG A 155 -15.31 2.78 10.84
C ARG A 155 -15.69 3.37 12.19
N VAL A 156 -16.92 3.13 12.61
CA VAL A 156 -17.39 3.47 13.96
C VAL A 156 -17.33 2.22 14.83
N GLN A 157 -16.64 2.31 15.97
CA GLN A 157 -16.49 1.26 16.98
C GLN A 157 -16.99 1.82 18.32
N GLY A 158 -18.26 1.55 18.64
CA GLY A 158 -18.91 2.15 19.81
C GLY A 158 -18.89 3.68 19.76
N GLY A 159 -18.32 4.32 20.78
CA GLY A 159 -18.16 5.78 20.85
C GLY A 159 -16.92 6.34 20.15
N THR A 160 -16.15 5.52 19.43
CA THR A 160 -14.94 5.94 18.73
C THR A 160 -15.09 5.80 17.21
N LEU A 161 -14.71 6.83 16.49
CA LEU A 161 -14.55 6.83 15.05
C LEU A 161 -13.08 6.64 14.69
N VAL A 162 -12.76 5.51 14.06
CA VAL A 162 -11.41 5.18 13.61
C VAL A 162 -11.27 5.59 12.14
N ILE A 163 -10.25 6.39 11.85
CA ILE A 163 -9.92 6.91 10.52
C ILE A 163 -8.50 6.46 10.19
N ASP A 164 -8.39 5.52 9.27
CA ASP A 164 -7.12 5.06 8.74
C ASP A 164 -6.73 5.95 7.56
N LEU A 165 -5.46 6.39 7.57
CA LEU A 165 -4.80 7.15 6.53
C LEU A 165 -3.68 6.27 5.95
N PRO A 166 -3.97 5.32 5.03
CA PRO A 166 -2.96 4.44 4.45
C PRO A 166 -1.81 5.21 3.81
N ASP A 167 -2.15 6.36 3.23
CA ASP A 167 -1.23 7.30 2.61
C ASP A 167 -0.20 7.89 3.58
N LEU A 168 -0.49 7.94 4.87
CA LEU A 168 0.38 8.49 5.91
C LEU A 168 0.87 7.41 6.87
N ALA A 169 0.51 6.14 6.64
CA ALA A 169 0.71 5.03 7.58
C ALA A 169 0.27 5.41 9.01
N ALA A 170 -0.87 6.10 9.13
CA ALA A 170 -1.35 6.66 10.39
C ALA A 170 -2.81 6.28 10.63
N THR A 171 -3.13 5.91 11.87
CA THR A 171 -4.51 5.72 12.33
C THR A 171 -4.86 6.83 13.32
N CYS A 172 -5.93 7.55 13.03
CA CYS A 172 -6.50 8.58 13.90
C CYS A 172 -7.81 8.07 14.51
N ARG A 173 -8.00 8.33 15.81
CA ARG A 173 -9.22 7.97 16.54
C ARG A 173 -9.87 9.24 17.06
N TYR A 174 -11.11 9.48 16.64
CA TYR A 174 -11.95 10.55 17.17
C TYR A 174 -12.89 9.93 18.21
N VAL A 175 -12.79 10.40 19.45
CA VAL A 175 -13.60 9.91 20.58
C VAL A 175 -14.77 10.85 20.78
N ALA A 176 -16.00 10.33 20.83
CA ALA A 176 -17.21 11.12 21.04
C ALA A 176 -17.08 12.01 22.30
N GLY A 177 -17.48 13.27 22.19
CA GLY A 177 -17.38 14.28 23.25
C GLY A 177 -15.97 14.86 23.49
N ALA A 178 -14.91 14.26 22.95
CA ALA A 178 -13.54 14.72 23.17
C ALA A 178 -13.11 15.86 22.22
N GLY A 179 -13.81 16.02 21.09
CA GLY A 179 -13.49 17.03 20.07
C GLY A 179 -12.12 16.83 19.42
N TYR A 180 -11.68 17.83 18.65
CA TYR A 180 -10.43 17.76 17.88
C TYR A 180 -9.18 17.62 18.76
N GLU A 181 -9.10 18.32 19.90
CA GLU A 181 -7.95 18.21 20.82
C GLU A 181 -7.88 16.86 21.53
N GLY A 182 -9.00 16.14 21.61
CA GLY A 182 -9.11 14.80 22.20
C GLY A 182 -8.78 13.67 21.23
N MET A 183 -8.49 13.95 19.95
CA MET A 183 -8.14 12.92 18.98
C MET A 183 -6.84 12.19 19.36
N VAL A 184 -6.81 10.88 19.09
CA VAL A 184 -5.70 9.99 19.46
C VAL A 184 -5.05 9.40 18.21
N SER A 185 -3.71 9.36 18.18
CA SER A 185 -2.94 8.71 17.12
C SER A 185 -1.52 8.38 17.60
N GLU A 186 -0.90 7.38 16.99
CA GLU A 186 0.49 6.97 17.28
C GLU A 186 1.55 7.88 16.64
N VAL A 187 1.12 8.86 15.85
CA VAL A 187 1.97 9.83 15.14
C VAL A 187 2.79 10.70 16.12
N PRO A 188 4.05 11.09 15.78
CA PRO A 188 4.86 12.01 16.58
C PRO A 188 4.13 13.30 16.95
N VAL A 189 4.34 13.79 18.18
CA VAL A 189 3.62 14.96 18.76
C VAL A 189 3.62 16.20 17.85
N ARG A 190 4.72 16.45 17.14
CA ARG A 190 4.86 17.59 16.20
C ARG A 190 3.96 17.48 14.97
N GLU A 191 3.56 16.27 14.60
CA GLU A 191 2.79 15.98 13.40
C GLU A 191 1.29 15.82 13.67
N ARG A 192 0.91 15.41 14.89
CA ARG A 192 -0.48 15.10 15.30
C ARG A 192 -1.51 16.11 14.82
N LYS A 193 -1.31 17.41 15.10
CA LYS A 193 -2.29 18.44 14.70
C LYS A 193 -2.60 18.43 13.19
N ALA A 194 -1.58 18.32 12.33
CA ALA A 194 -1.86 18.26 10.90
C ALA A 194 -2.49 16.94 10.51
N VAL A 195 -2.00 15.81 11.02
CA VAL A 195 -2.54 14.49 10.65
C VAL A 195 -3.99 14.34 11.11
N HIS A 196 -4.34 14.81 12.31
CA HIS A 196 -5.72 14.86 12.80
C HIS A 196 -6.60 15.75 11.93
N LEU A 197 -6.10 16.92 11.51
CA LEU A 197 -6.86 17.80 10.61
C LEU A 197 -7.02 17.17 9.22
N ILE A 198 -6.00 16.49 8.71
CA ILE A 198 -6.07 15.71 7.45
C ILE A 198 -7.13 14.62 7.57
N ALA A 199 -7.15 13.86 8.67
CA ALA A 199 -8.12 12.81 8.91
C ALA A 199 -9.56 13.33 8.84
N LEU A 200 -9.86 14.41 9.59
CA LEU A 200 -11.20 15.01 9.62
C LEU A 200 -11.58 15.63 8.27
N ALA A 201 -10.64 16.31 7.60
CA ALA A 201 -10.87 16.92 6.31
C ALA A 201 -11.11 15.88 5.21
N ALA A 202 -10.31 14.82 5.18
CA ALA A 202 -10.46 13.71 4.24
C ALA A 202 -11.77 12.94 4.48
N LEU A 203 -12.16 12.76 5.74
CA LEU A 203 -13.45 12.17 6.09
C LEU A 203 -14.61 13.01 5.61
N ARG A 204 -14.60 14.31 5.88
CA ARG A 204 -15.62 15.25 5.39
C ARG A 204 -15.69 15.27 3.86
N GLN A 205 -14.55 15.19 3.18
CA GLN A 205 -14.51 15.07 1.73
C GLN A 205 -15.11 13.74 1.23
N ALA A 206 -14.80 12.62 1.88
CA ALA A 206 -15.36 11.29 1.54
C ALA A 206 -16.88 11.22 1.75
N LEU A 207 -17.42 12.01 2.69
CA LEU A 207 -18.85 12.14 2.94
C LEU A 207 -19.55 13.13 1.99
N GLY A 208 -18.83 13.81 1.10
CA GLY A 208 -19.38 14.81 0.18
C GLY A 208 -19.57 16.21 0.79
N GLU A 209 -19.04 16.47 1.99
CA GLU A 209 -19.20 17.71 2.75
C GLU A 209 -17.85 18.38 3.06
N PRO A 210 -17.04 18.78 2.05
CA PRO A 210 -15.68 19.26 2.26
C PRO A 210 -15.62 20.49 3.19
N LEU A 211 -14.53 20.61 3.96
CA LEU A 211 -14.31 21.77 4.83
C LEU A 211 -14.16 23.06 4.00
N PRO A 212 -14.85 24.16 4.36
CA PRO A 212 -14.61 25.46 3.75
C PRO A 212 -13.27 26.02 4.24
N TRP A 213 -12.24 25.95 3.40
CA TRP A 213 -10.88 26.43 3.73
C TRP A 213 -10.79 27.96 3.76
N PRO A 214 -9.81 28.53 4.49
CA PRO A 214 -9.56 29.97 4.45
C PRO A 214 -9.27 30.47 3.02
N GLU A 215 -9.61 31.72 2.73
CA GLU A 215 -9.36 32.34 1.43
C GLU A 215 -7.88 32.21 1.02
N GLY A 216 -7.64 31.78 -0.23
CA GLY A 216 -6.29 31.52 -0.76
C GLY A 216 -5.61 30.24 -0.22
N MET A 217 -6.30 29.45 0.61
CA MET A 217 -5.82 28.15 1.14
C MET A 217 -6.75 27.00 0.79
N ALA A 218 -7.73 27.17 -0.10
CA ALA A 218 -8.47 26.03 -0.63
C ALA A 218 -7.48 25.05 -1.27
N PRO A 219 -7.63 23.73 -1.05
CA PRO A 219 -6.88 22.74 -1.82
C PRO A 219 -7.22 23.05 -3.26
N ALA A 220 -6.20 23.44 -4.04
CA ALA A 220 -6.38 23.74 -5.44
C ALA A 220 -7.17 22.57 -6.03
N ALA A 221 -8.37 22.84 -6.56
CA ALA A 221 -8.97 21.89 -7.48
C ALA A 221 -7.87 21.63 -8.51
N ALA A 222 -7.45 20.36 -8.64
CA ALA A 222 -6.27 19.95 -9.39
C ALA A 222 -6.38 20.32 -10.87
N ALA A 223 -6.21 21.60 -11.18
CA ALA A 223 -6.45 22.25 -12.45
C ALA A 223 -5.43 23.36 -12.73
N GLU A 224 -4.39 23.51 -11.90
CA GLU A 224 -3.17 24.14 -12.35
C GLU A 224 -2.32 23.06 -13.01
N GLN A 225 -2.24 23.14 -14.33
CA GLN A 225 -1.36 22.31 -15.14
C GLN A 225 0.04 22.32 -14.49
N PRO A 226 0.64 21.14 -14.21
CA PRO A 226 1.95 21.10 -13.62
C PRO A 226 2.90 21.90 -14.50
N THR A 227 3.42 23.02 -14.00
CA THR A 227 4.46 23.75 -14.72
C THR A 227 5.61 22.79 -14.95
N ALA A 228 6.03 22.62 -16.20
CA ALA A 228 7.09 21.66 -16.55
C ALA A 228 8.40 21.95 -15.82
N ALA A 229 8.63 23.21 -15.42
CA ALA A 229 9.78 23.61 -14.62
C ALA A 229 9.52 23.44 -13.12
N LEU A 230 10.52 22.90 -12.42
CA LEU A 230 10.56 22.90 -10.96
C LEU A 230 10.65 24.34 -10.42
N GLY A 231 9.96 24.62 -9.33
CA GLY A 231 10.13 25.81 -8.51
C GLY A 231 11.38 25.74 -7.63
N GLU A 232 11.72 26.86 -6.98
CA GLU A 232 12.87 26.92 -6.06
C GLU A 232 12.66 26.07 -4.80
N ARG A 233 11.42 26.04 -4.28
CA ARG A 233 11.04 25.20 -3.14
C ARG A 233 11.18 23.71 -3.45
N GLU A 234 10.68 23.29 -4.60
CA GLU A 234 10.83 21.90 -5.06
C GLU A 234 12.30 21.52 -5.21
N ARG A 235 13.15 22.39 -5.80
CA ARG A 235 14.60 22.14 -5.88
C ARG A 235 15.24 21.99 -4.50
N ALA A 236 14.91 22.87 -3.56
CA ALA A 236 15.43 22.80 -2.19
C ALA A 236 14.95 21.53 -1.47
N PHE A 237 13.72 21.10 -1.73
CA PHE A 237 13.16 19.86 -1.19
C PHE A 237 13.85 18.62 -1.76
N LEU A 238 14.07 18.55 -3.08
CA LEU A 238 14.81 17.44 -3.70
C LEU A 238 16.24 17.33 -3.11
N ALA A 239 16.92 18.46 -2.90
CA ALA A 239 18.22 18.48 -2.25
C ALA A 239 18.19 17.94 -0.80
N GLN A 240 17.10 18.20 -0.05
CA GLN A 240 16.92 17.62 1.30
C GLN A 240 16.72 16.10 1.25
N VAL A 241 15.97 15.61 0.27
CA VAL A 241 15.78 14.17 0.06
C VAL A 241 17.12 13.50 -0.24
N GLU A 242 17.89 14.05 -1.17
CA GLU A 242 19.22 13.53 -1.53
C GLU A 242 20.19 13.55 -0.34
N ALA A 243 20.20 14.62 0.44
CA ALA A 243 20.99 14.70 1.66
C ALA A 243 20.61 13.59 2.65
N MET A 244 19.31 13.29 2.81
CA MET A 244 18.85 12.17 3.64
C MET A 244 19.33 10.81 3.10
N LEU A 245 19.27 10.59 1.79
CA LEU A 245 19.78 9.35 1.19
C LEU A 245 21.29 9.18 1.40
N HIS A 246 22.05 10.26 1.22
CA HIS A 246 23.49 10.25 1.42
C HIS A 246 23.87 10.01 2.88
N GLU A 247 23.15 10.64 3.82
CA GLU A 247 23.35 10.42 5.25
C GLU A 247 23.11 8.95 5.63
N LEU A 248 22.00 8.35 5.15
CA LEU A 248 21.71 6.92 5.35
C LEU A 248 22.83 6.03 4.81
N LEU A 249 23.34 6.31 3.61
CA LEU A 249 24.45 5.54 3.05
C LEU A 249 25.71 5.69 3.88
N THR A 250 26.12 6.91 4.22
CA THR A 250 27.36 7.13 4.97
C THR A 250 27.29 6.62 6.41
N GLY A 251 26.09 6.55 7.00
CA GLY A 251 25.87 5.96 8.32
C GLY A 251 25.86 4.43 8.34
N GLY A 252 25.66 3.80 7.17
CA GLY A 252 25.55 2.35 7.03
C GLY A 252 24.13 1.84 7.31
N LEU A 253 23.56 1.11 6.35
CA LEU A 253 22.20 0.57 6.45
C LEU A 253 22.05 -0.46 7.58
N SER A 254 23.13 -1.13 7.99
CA SER A 254 23.11 -2.07 9.12
C SER A 254 23.10 -1.35 10.49
N HIS A 255 23.22 -0.02 10.51
CA HIS A 255 23.26 0.81 11.73
C HIS A 255 22.17 1.90 11.75
N VAL A 256 21.11 1.76 10.95
CA VAL A 256 19.99 2.71 10.93
C VAL A 256 19.28 2.81 12.28
N SER A 257 18.73 4.00 12.56
CA SER A 257 18.03 4.32 13.81
C SER A 257 16.54 4.61 13.61
N GLU A 258 15.74 4.53 14.67
CA GLU A 258 14.32 4.92 14.66
C GLU A 258 14.12 6.38 14.18
N GLN A 259 15.08 7.27 14.47
CA GLN A 259 15.03 8.66 14.03
C GLN A 259 15.07 8.79 12.50
N ALA A 260 15.76 7.88 11.81
CA ALA A 260 15.81 7.89 10.36
C ALA A 260 14.44 7.58 9.73
N SER A 261 13.71 6.61 10.29
CA SER A 261 12.34 6.28 9.88
C SER A 261 11.39 7.48 10.06
N ALA A 262 11.43 8.15 11.21
CA ALA A 262 10.62 9.34 11.46
C ALA A 262 10.94 10.51 10.50
N ARG A 263 12.20 10.72 10.15
CA ARG A 263 12.61 11.74 9.16
C ARG A 263 12.10 11.42 7.75
N LEU A 264 12.13 10.15 7.34
CA LEU A 264 11.59 9.70 6.06
C LEU A 264 10.07 9.89 5.99
N LEU A 265 9.35 9.67 7.10
CA LEU A 265 7.92 9.97 7.20
C LEU A 265 7.63 11.47 7.02
N ALA A 266 8.41 12.33 7.68
CA ALA A 266 8.28 13.78 7.52
C ALA A 266 8.57 14.25 6.08
N LEU A 267 9.58 13.67 5.42
CA LEU A 267 9.87 13.92 4.00
C LEU A 267 8.75 13.42 3.10
N ASN A 268 8.15 12.26 3.39
CA ASN A 268 6.99 11.77 2.66
C ASN A 268 5.82 12.78 2.71
N MET A 269 5.51 13.32 3.88
CA MET A 269 4.46 14.34 4.02
C MET A 269 4.79 15.61 3.22
N SER A 270 6.05 16.04 3.29
CA SER A 270 6.52 17.24 2.59
C SER A 270 6.46 17.06 1.07
N ALA A 271 6.83 15.88 0.54
CA ALA A 271 6.74 15.56 -0.89
C ALA A 271 5.32 15.71 -1.43
N ARG A 272 4.29 15.37 -0.64
CA ARG A 272 2.90 15.61 -1.05
C ARG A 272 2.57 17.08 -1.16
N GLY A 273 3.01 17.88 -0.19
CA GLY A 273 2.76 19.32 -0.22
C GLY A 273 3.47 20.07 -1.33
N GLU A 274 4.54 19.50 -1.88
CA GLU A 274 5.24 19.99 -3.08
C GLU A 274 4.65 19.41 -4.39
N GLY A 275 3.56 18.62 -4.34
CA GLY A 275 2.95 18.04 -5.54
C GLY A 275 3.77 16.90 -6.17
N LEU A 276 4.54 16.16 -5.36
CA LEU A 276 5.40 15.05 -5.78
C LEU A 276 4.90 13.69 -5.21
N PRO A 277 3.68 13.23 -5.56
CA PRO A 277 3.07 12.03 -4.99
C PRO A 277 3.86 10.74 -5.25
N ARG A 278 4.55 10.61 -6.40
CA ARG A 278 5.39 9.43 -6.69
C ARG A 278 6.60 9.38 -5.75
N LEU A 279 7.30 10.50 -5.60
CA LEU A 279 8.39 10.62 -4.65
C LEU A 279 7.90 10.36 -3.22
N ALA A 280 6.73 10.89 -2.86
CA ALA A 280 6.10 10.60 -1.60
C ALA A 280 5.90 9.09 -1.39
N ALA A 281 5.39 8.35 -2.37
CA ALA A 281 5.21 6.89 -2.27
C ALA A 281 6.52 6.14 -2.05
N LEU A 282 7.56 6.48 -2.82
CA LEU A 282 8.88 5.86 -2.65
C LEU A 282 9.48 6.15 -1.26
N LEU A 283 9.32 7.36 -0.74
CA LEU A 283 9.77 7.74 0.60
C LEU A 283 9.04 6.97 1.71
N ARG A 284 7.74 6.65 1.55
CA ARG A 284 7.04 5.77 2.51
C ARG A 284 7.58 4.37 2.49
N ASN A 285 7.76 3.81 1.30
CA ASN A 285 8.29 2.47 1.14
C ASN A 285 9.68 2.37 1.76
N LEU A 286 10.53 3.39 1.56
CA LEU A 286 11.84 3.44 2.17
C LEU A 286 11.76 3.58 3.70
N GLY A 287 10.86 4.42 4.21
CA GLY A 287 10.60 4.54 5.64
C GLY A 287 10.20 3.20 6.28
N GLY A 288 9.31 2.45 5.62
CA GLY A 288 8.90 1.12 6.06
C GLY A 288 10.03 0.08 6.01
N MET A 289 10.87 0.10 4.96
CA MET A 289 12.05 -0.76 4.87
C MET A 289 13.05 -0.45 5.99
N VAL A 290 13.35 0.83 6.22
CA VAL A 290 14.25 1.28 7.30
C VAL A 290 13.69 0.90 8.68
N ASP A 291 12.39 1.07 8.93
CA ASP A 291 11.76 0.61 10.18
C ASP A 291 11.90 -0.91 10.37
N GLY A 292 11.70 -1.68 9.29
CA GLY A 292 11.89 -3.13 9.31
C GLY A 292 13.34 -3.54 9.60
N LEU A 293 14.33 -2.83 9.04
CA LEU A 293 15.76 -3.02 9.34
C LEU A 293 16.07 -2.71 10.81
N VAL A 294 15.54 -1.61 11.36
CA VAL A 294 15.68 -1.26 12.79
C VAL A 294 15.12 -2.37 13.68
N ARG A 295 13.97 -2.94 13.31
CA ARG A 295 13.32 -4.05 14.02
C ARG A 295 13.96 -5.42 13.77
N ARG A 296 14.97 -5.50 12.89
CA ARG A 296 15.63 -6.74 12.47
C ARG A 296 14.65 -7.77 11.91
N ASP A 297 13.67 -7.31 11.12
CA ASP A 297 12.77 -8.20 10.40
C ASP A 297 13.57 -9.00 9.37
N HIS A 298 13.65 -10.33 9.54
CA HIS A 298 14.34 -11.26 8.65
C HIS A 298 13.91 -11.19 7.18
N ARG A 299 12.77 -10.56 6.88
CA ARG A 299 12.26 -10.37 5.51
C ARG A 299 12.82 -9.12 4.82
N MET A 300 13.43 -8.20 5.57
CA MET A 300 13.97 -6.93 5.05
C MET A 300 15.48 -7.06 4.84
N GLN A 301 15.96 -6.65 3.67
CA GLN A 301 17.38 -6.70 3.31
C GLN A 301 17.90 -5.31 2.97
N GLU A 302 19.15 -5.01 3.34
CA GLU A 302 19.80 -3.74 3.03
C GLU A 302 19.90 -3.49 1.51
N ARG A 303 20.04 -4.56 0.71
CA ARG A 303 20.02 -4.49 -0.76
C ARG A 303 18.72 -3.91 -1.33
N ASP A 304 17.58 -4.26 -0.75
CA ASP A 304 16.28 -3.79 -1.23
C ASP A 304 16.12 -2.30 -0.92
N ALA A 305 16.55 -1.88 0.29
CA ALA A 305 16.62 -0.48 0.67
C ALA A 305 17.57 0.30 -0.25
N LEU A 306 18.78 -0.20 -0.52
CA LEU A 306 19.74 0.41 -1.44
C LEU A 306 19.15 0.58 -2.86
N SER A 307 18.47 -0.44 -3.36
CA SER A 307 17.82 -0.39 -4.67
C SER A 307 16.73 0.69 -4.72
N LEU A 308 15.89 0.78 -3.68
CA LEU A 308 14.88 1.81 -3.57
C LEU A 308 15.48 3.22 -3.44
N MET A 309 16.56 3.38 -2.67
CA MET A 309 17.31 4.64 -2.56
C MET A 309 17.87 5.08 -3.91
N SER A 310 18.41 4.15 -4.70
CA SER A 310 18.92 4.45 -6.05
C SER A 310 17.81 4.91 -7.00
N SER A 311 16.61 4.34 -6.89
CA SER A 311 15.43 4.75 -7.65
C SER A 311 14.93 6.14 -7.22
N ILE A 312 14.97 6.47 -5.92
CA ILE A 312 14.63 7.81 -5.41
C ILE A 312 15.63 8.85 -5.93
N GLN A 313 16.93 8.58 -5.85
CA GLN A 313 17.98 9.46 -6.38
C GLN A 313 17.80 9.70 -7.88
N ALA A 314 17.56 8.63 -8.64
CA ALA A 314 17.34 8.72 -10.07
C ALA A 314 16.07 9.52 -10.43
N LEU A 315 15.00 9.39 -9.63
CA LEU A 315 13.81 10.23 -9.79
C LEU A 315 14.11 11.71 -9.52
N CYS A 316 14.89 12.02 -8.47
CA CYS A 316 15.30 13.40 -8.17
C CYS A 316 16.16 13.98 -9.30
N ASP A 317 17.14 13.23 -9.81
CA ASP A 317 17.96 13.60 -10.98
C ASP A 317 17.07 13.85 -12.21
N ALA A 318 16.09 12.98 -12.47
CA ALA A 318 15.19 13.07 -13.62
C ALA A 318 14.23 14.26 -13.53
N LEU A 319 13.71 14.58 -12.34
CA LEU A 319 12.87 15.76 -12.10
C LEU A 319 13.66 17.06 -12.29
N ARG A 320 14.97 17.06 -11.95
CA ARG A 320 15.87 18.21 -12.16
C ARG A 320 16.32 18.38 -13.61
N ALA A 321 16.15 17.37 -14.46
CA ALA A 321 16.59 17.44 -15.85
C ALA A 321 15.81 18.55 -16.58
N PRO A 322 16.49 19.41 -17.36
CA PRO A 322 15.81 20.44 -18.13
C PRO A 322 14.75 19.82 -19.05
N ALA A 323 13.59 20.47 -19.08
CA ALA A 323 12.41 20.03 -19.78
C ALA A 323 11.89 21.21 -20.62
N GLU A 324 12.00 21.09 -21.95
CA GLU A 324 11.45 22.06 -22.90
C GLU A 324 10.48 21.34 -23.85
N GLY A 325 9.37 22.00 -24.17
CA GLY A 325 8.34 21.45 -25.05
C GLY A 325 7.32 20.55 -24.35
N GLN A 326 6.35 20.09 -25.14
CA GLN A 326 5.15 19.40 -24.64
C GLN A 326 5.46 17.97 -24.14
N GLU A 327 6.28 17.21 -24.86
CA GLU A 327 6.73 15.88 -24.42
C GLU A 327 7.46 15.92 -23.07
N ALA A 328 8.22 16.99 -22.82
CA ALA A 328 8.95 17.15 -21.58
C ALA A 328 8.00 17.52 -20.41
N ALA A 329 6.92 18.25 -20.69
CA ALA A 329 5.87 18.51 -19.72
C ALA A 329 5.12 17.23 -19.34
N GLU A 330 4.75 16.40 -20.32
CA GLU A 330 4.12 15.09 -20.10
C GLU A 330 5.04 14.14 -19.32
N ARG A 331 6.31 14.06 -19.68
CA ARG A 331 7.33 13.32 -18.92
C ARG A 331 7.42 13.80 -17.49
N THR A 332 7.46 15.11 -17.26
CA THR A 332 7.56 15.69 -15.91
C THR A 332 6.31 15.38 -15.08
N ALA A 333 5.13 15.47 -15.67
CA ALA A 333 3.89 15.07 -15.02
C ALA A 333 3.91 13.57 -14.63
N ALA A 334 4.38 12.70 -15.53
CA ALA A 334 4.51 11.26 -15.24
C ALA A 334 5.52 10.97 -14.10
N LEU A 335 6.64 11.70 -14.07
CA LEU A 335 7.66 11.60 -13.02
C LEU A 335 7.17 12.12 -11.66
N ARG A 336 6.46 13.26 -11.62
CA ARG A 336 5.82 13.75 -10.39
C ARG A 336 4.83 12.73 -9.83
N GLY A 337 4.13 12.03 -10.73
CA GLY A 337 3.08 11.08 -10.41
C GLY A 337 1.73 11.76 -10.19
N ARG A 338 0.70 10.96 -9.94
CA ARG A 338 -0.68 11.44 -9.88
C ARG A 338 -1.12 11.64 -8.43
N VAL A 339 -1.60 12.84 -8.10
CA VAL A 339 -2.13 13.18 -6.77
C VAL A 339 -3.51 12.55 -6.56
N ARG A 340 -4.25 12.32 -7.65
CA ARG A 340 -5.61 11.80 -7.64
C ARG A 340 -5.80 10.84 -8.82
N ARG A 341 -6.63 9.81 -8.61
CA ARG A 341 -7.39 9.16 -9.68
C ARG A 341 -8.59 10.06 -10.00
N ALA A 342 -8.49 10.89 -11.03
CA ALA A 342 -9.66 11.58 -11.55
C ALA A 342 -10.54 10.52 -12.21
N PHE A 343 -11.81 10.47 -11.82
CA PHE A 343 -12.76 9.54 -12.41
C PHE A 343 -13.63 10.31 -13.38
N ASP A 344 -13.54 9.99 -14.67
CA ASP A 344 -14.43 10.57 -15.67
C ASP A 344 -15.77 9.82 -15.64
N GLU A 345 -16.86 10.58 -15.75
CA GLU A 345 -18.19 10.02 -15.95
C GLU A 345 -18.35 9.65 -17.43
N THR A 346 -17.94 8.43 -17.77
CA THR A 346 -18.20 7.83 -19.08
C THR A 346 -19.63 7.30 -19.17
N THR A 347 -20.25 7.35 -20.34
CA THR A 347 -21.68 7.00 -20.55
C THR A 347 -22.00 5.55 -20.22
N ALA A 348 -21.27 4.59 -20.81
CA ALA A 348 -21.32 3.17 -20.48
C ALA A 348 -20.08 2.47 -21.06
N LEU A 349 -19.63 1.39 -20.43
CA LEU A 349 -18.52 0.55 -20.93
C LEU A 349 -19.00 -0.87 -21.19
N GLU A 350 -18.65 -1.43 -22.34
CA GLU A 350 -18.80 -2.86 -22.60
C GLU A 350 -17.49 -3.58 -22.21
N LEU A 351 -17.58 -4.42 -21.19
CA LEU A 351 -16.42 -5.05 -20.56
C LEU A 351 -16.48 -6.56 -20.72
N GLN A 352 -15.37 -7.16 -21.13
CA GLN A 352 -15.16 -8.61 -21.04
C GLN A 352 -14.37 -8.92 -19.76
N PRO A 353 -14.98 -9.57 -18.76
CA PRO A 353 -14.25 -10.06 -17.59
C PRO A 353 -13.16 -11.04 -18.01
N LEU A 354 -11.97 -10.88 -17.44
CA LEU A 354 -10.81 -11.71 -17.75
C LEU A 354 -10.46 -12.65 -16.60
N GLY A 355 -10.78 -12.28 -15.36
CA GLY A 355 -10.53 -13.08 -14.17
C GLY A 355 -10.14 -12.24 -12.98
N ALA A 356 -9.58 -12.89 -11.96
CA ALA A 356 -9.16 -12.23 -10.73
C ALA A 356 -7.87 -12.80 -10.12
N HIS A 357 -7.20 -12.00 -9.31
CA HIS A 357 -6.03 -12.40 -8.54
C HIS A 357 -6.10 -11.88 -7.08
N TRP A 358 -5.78 -12.76 -6.14
CA TRP A 358 -5.74 -12.45 -4.70
C TRP A 358 -4.34 -12.11 -4.20
N TRP A 359 -4.21 -10.94 -3.57
CA TRP A 359 -2.96 -10.45 -2.99
C TRP A 359 -3.09 -10.19 -1.48
N GLN A 360 -1.95 -10.24 -0.80
CA GLN A 360 -1.79 -9.84 0.60
C GLN A 360 -0.47 -9.09 0.75
N THR A 361 -0.49 -8.00 1.49
CA THR A 361 0.68 -7.20 1.82
C THR A 361 1.27 -7.63 3.16
N LEU A 362 2.52 -7.23 3.42
CA LEU A 362 3.17 -7.49 4.71
C LEU A 362 2.45 -6.80 5.88
N GLY A 363 1.79 -5.67 5.62
CA GLY A 363 1.01 -4.92 6.62
C GLY A 363 -0.36 -5.53 6.92
N GLY A 364 -0.69 -6.70 6.36
CA GLY A 364 -1.96 -7.38 6.59
C GLY A 364 -3.09 -6.96 5.64
N ALA A 365 -2.89 -5.90 4.84
CA ALA A 365 -3.85 -5.53 3.80
C ALA A 365 -3.98 -6.66 2.79
N ARG A 366 -5.20 -6.97 2.36
CA ARG A 366 -5.50 -8.08 1.46
C ARG A 366 -6.62 -7.70 0.50
N GLY A 367 -6.59 -8.25 -0.70
CA GLY A 367 -7.58 -7.89 -1.71
C GLY A 367 -7.66 -8.84 -2.89
N LEU A 368 -8.73 -8.66 -3.66
CA LEU A 368 -9.00 -9.30 -4.93
C LEU A 368 -8.97 -8.23 -6.02
N THR A 369 -8.02 -8.32 -6.94
CA THR A 369 -7.97 -7.49 -8.15
C THR A 369 -8.67 -8.24 -9.27
N LEU A 370 -9.72 -7.63 -9.84
CA LEU A 370 -10.46 -8.07 -11.02
C LEU A 370 -9.91 -7.37 -12.25
N ALA A 371 -9.80 -8.08 -13.36
CA ALA A 371 -9.36 -7.53 -14.64
C ALA A 371 -10.45 -7.66 -15.70
N PHE A 372 -10.57 -6.62 -16.52
CA PHE A 372 -11.55 -6.48 -17.59
C PHE A 372 -10.85 -6.01 -18.86
N TRP A 373 -11.36 -6.44 -20.01
CA TRP A 373 -11.02 -5.85 -21.29
C TRP A 373 -12.11 -4.85 -21.69
N ASP A 374 -11.73 -3.59 -21.85
CA ASP A 374 -12.55 -2.55 -22.47
C ASP A 374 -12.55 -2.75 -23.99
N LEU A 375 -13.70 -3.10 -24.55
CA LEU A 375 -13.81 -3.45 -25.97
C LEU A 375 -13.68 -2.25 -26.88
N GLU A 376 -14.17 -1.10 -26.46
CA GLU A 376 -14.09 0.13 -27.24
C GLU A 376 -12.69 0.74 -27.10
N GLY A 377 -12.20 0.85 -25.85
CA GLY A 377 -10.89 1.41 -25.57
C GLY A 377 -9.69 0.50 -25.87
N GLN A 378 -9.93 -0.80 -26.15
CA GLN A 378 -8.90 -1.81 -26.41
C GLN A 378 -7.78 -1.85 -25.36
N ARG A 379 -8.18 -1.83 -24.09
CA ARG A 379 -7.28 -1.73 -22.95
C ARG A 379 -7.73 -2.56 -21.76
N LEU A 380 -6.78 -2.86 -20.88
CA LEU A 380 -7.03 -3.53 -19.61
C LEU A 380 -7.54 -2.51 -18.59
N LEU A 381 -8.67 -2.84 -17.96
CA LEU A 381 -9.17 -2.11 -16.79
C LEU A 381 -9.13 -3.01 -15.55
N GLN A 382 -8.91 -2.43 -14.38
CA GLN A 382 -8.85 -3.14 -13.10
C GLN A 382 -9.90 -2.65 -12.11
N ALA A 383 -10.46 -3.52 -11.29
CA ALA A 383 -11.25 -3.15 -10.12
C ALA A 383 -10.75 -3.91 -8.88
N VAL A 384 -10.69 -3.27 -7.72
CA VAL A 384 -10.03 -3.86 -6.53
C VAL A 384 -10.97 -3.88 -5.33
N LEU A 385 -11.28 -5.09 -4.85
CA LEU A 385 -11.89 -5.34 -3.55
C LEU A 385 -10.78 -5.49 -2.51
N ALA A 386 -10.59 -4.54 -1.60
CA ALA A 386 -9.51 -4.60 -0.60
C ALA A 386 -9.99 -4.37 0.84
N ARG A 387 -9.20 -4.85 1.80
CA ARG A 387 -9.28 -4.56 3.23
C ARG A 387 -7.88 -4.23 3.76
N PRO A 388 -7.72 -3.23 4.65
CA PRO A 388 -6.42 -2.64 4.98
C PRO A 388 -5.66 -3.39 6.08
N ASP A 389 -6.32 -3.97 7.08
CA ASP A 389 -5.68 -4.34 8.35
C ASP A 389 -6.01 -5.77 8.84
N GLY A 390 -6.52 -6.64 7.97
CA GLY A 390 -6.82 -8.04 8.31
C GLY A 390 -7.90 -8.23 9.40
N SER A 391 -8.48 -7.13 9.91
CA SER A 391 -9.49 -7.08 10.97
C SER A 391 -10.81 -7.74 10.56
N ASP A 392 -11.20 -7.57 9.29
CA ASP A 392 -12.32 -8.28 8.67
C ASP A 392 -11.93 -9.72 8.38
N THR A 393 -12.05 -10.58 9.38
CA THR A 393 -11.74 -12.02 9.28
C THR A 393 -12.63 -12.74 8.24
N GLY A 394 -13.82 -12.21 7.94
CA GLY A 394 -14.75 -12.73 6.95
C GLY A 394 -14.32 -12.49 5.50
N PHE A 395 -13.46 -11.51 5.25
CA PHE A 395 -12.90 -11.22 3.92
C PHE A 395 -11.71 -12.14 3.60
N THR A 396 -12.02 -13.30 3.01
CA THR A 396 -11.07 -14.34 2.65
C THR A 396 -10.93 -14.43 1.13
N ARG A 397 -9.88 -15.12 0.64
CA ARG A 397 -9.70 -15.42 -0.78
C ARG A 397 -10.97 -16.03 -1.41
N HIS A 398 -11.63 -16.94 -0.68
CA HIS A 398 -12.86 -17.59 -1.15
C HIS A 398 -14.06 -16.64 -1.13
N SER A 399 -14.30 -15.96 -0.01
CA SER A 399 -15.47 -15.08 0.09
C SER A 399 -15.38 -13.87 -0.85
N ALA A 400 -14.19 -13.33 -1.10
CA ALA A 400 -14.00 -12.26 -2.08
C ALA A 400 -14.36 -12.70 -3.51
N TRP A 401 -14.10 -13.96 -3.86
CA TRP A 401 -14.38 -14.52 -5.19
C TRP A 401 -15.85 -14.91 -5.37
N ALA A 402 -16.42 -15.63 -4.39
CA ALA A 402 -17.71 -16.31 -4.54
C ALA A 402 -18.89 -15.60 -3.86
N ILE A 403 -18.64 -14.67 -2.92
CA ILE A 403 -19.68 -14.12 -2.05
C ILE A 403 -19.84 -12.62 -2.19
N HIS A 404 -18.74 -11.86 -2.18
CA HIS A 404 -18.81 -10.40 -2.19
C HIS A 404 -19.23 -9.88 -3.57
N ALA A 405 -20.34 -9.13 -3.60
CA ALA A 405 -20.81 -8.49 -4.82
C ALA A 405 -19.83 -7.41 -5.29
N VAL A 406 -19.59 -7.35 -6.61
CA VAL A 406 -18.68 -6.37 -7.23
C VAL A 406 -19.44 -5.07 -7.53
N TRP A 407 -20.54 -5.19 -8.28
CA TRP A 407 -21.48 -4.11 -8.58
C TRP A 407 -22.92 -4.61 -8.46
N PRO A 408 -23.89 -3.71 -8.23
CA PRO A 408 -25.30 -4.06 -8.36
C PRO A 408 -25.61 -4.65 -9.74
N GLY A 409 -26.27 -5.82 -9.78
CA GLY A 409 -26.79 -6.46 -10.99
C GLY A 409 -26.05 -7.71 -11.48
N VAL A 410 -24.78 -7.92 -11.11
CA VAL A 410 -23.94 -9.04 -11.61
C VAL A 410 -23.42 -9.99 -10.52
N GLY A 411 -23.59 -9.64 -9.24
CA GLY A 411 -23.20 -10.49 -8.11
C GLY A 411 -21.68 -10.53 -7.87
N ALA A 412 -21.18 -11.68 -7.42
CA ALA A 412 -19.78 -11.88 -7.07
C ALA A 412 -18.88 -12.10 -8.30
N ALA A 413 -17.56 -11.99 -8.10
CA ALA A 413 -16.57 -12.17 -9.17
C ALA A 413 -16.73 -13.48 -9.95
N GLN A 414 -17.08 -14.58 -9.26
CA GLN A 414 -17.33 -15.88 -9.87
C GLN A 414 -18.43 -15.85 -10.94
N SER A 415 -19.57 -15.21 -10.62
CA SER A 415 -20.72 -15.09 -11.53
C SER A 415 -20.43 -14.10 -12.64
N LEU A 416 -19.77 -12.99 -12.31
CA LEU A 416 -19.35 -11.96 -13.24
C LEU A 416 -18.42 -12.52 -14.33
N CYS A 417 -17.51 -13.46 -14.01
CA CYS A 417 -16.58 -14.03 -14.99
C CYS A 417 -17.22 -14.98 -16.02
N GLN A 418 -18.54 -15.23 -15.96
CA GLN A 418 -19.23 -16.14 -16.87
C GLN A 418 -19.65 -15.50 -18.19
N ALA A 419 -19.75 -14.17 -18.26
CA ALA A 419 -20.24 -13.46 -19.44
C ALA A 419 -19.68 -12.03 -19.52
N PRO A 420 -19.66 -11.40 -20.71
CA PRO A 420 -19.43 -9.96 -20.83
C PRO A 420 -20.49 -9.17 -20.06
N LEU A 421 -20.20 -7.91 -19.76
CA LEU A 421 -21.14 -7.02 -19.07
C LEU A 421 -21.12 -5.62 -19.65
N GLN A 422 -22.26 -4.93 -19.53
CA GLN A 422 -22.36 -3.50 -19.70
C GLN A 422 -22.30 -2.83 -18.33
N LEU A 423 -21.39 -1.89 -18.16
CA LEU A 423 -21.24 -1.09 -16.94
C LEU A 423 -21.76 0.32 -17.22
N GLU A 424 -22.86 0.69 -16.59
CA GLU A 424 -23.49 2.00 -16.70
C GLU A 424 -22.95 2.97 -15.66
N SER A 425 -22.77 4.24 -16.04
CA SER A 425 -22.17 5.27 -15.19
C SER A 425 -20.86 4.84 -14.51
N PRO A 426 -19.90 4.21 -15.22
CA PRO A 426 -18.62 3.87 -14.63
C PRO A 426 -17.88 5.13 -14.20
N ARG A 427 -17.28 5.03 -13.01
CA ARG A 427 -16.24 5.95 -12.58
C ARG A 427 -14.91 5.30 -12.93
N LEU A 428 -14.31 5.73 -14.04
CA LEU A 428 -13.05 5.22 -14.55
C LEU A 428 -11.91 6.19 -14.27
N ALA A 429 -10.87 5.72 -13.58
CA ALA A 429 -9.68 6.49 -13.29
C ALA A 429 -8.74 6.58 -14.49
N ASP A 430 -7.95 7.65 -14.57
CA ASP A 430 -6.89 7.80 -15.57
C ASP A 430 -5.84 6.67 -15.56
N ASP A 431 -5.72 5.91 -14.45
CA ASP A 431 -4.83 4.75 -14.33
C ASP A 431 -5.54 3.42 -14.62
N ASP A 432 -6.58 3.48 -15.43
CA ASP A 432 -7.38 2.36 -15.91
C ASP A 432 -8.04 1.55 -14.78
N ARG A 433 -8.32 2.20 -13.64
CA ARG A 433 -9.02 1.58 -12.51
C ARG A 433 -10.47 2.00 -12.41
N LEU A 434 -11.36 1.01 -12.30
CA LEU A 434 -12.79 1.17 -12.09
C LEU A 434 -13.10 1.25 -10.59
N ALA A 435 -13.90 2.25 -10.21
CA ALA A 435 -14.41 2.33 -8.85
C ALA A 435 -15.52 1.28 -8.60
N LEU A 436 -15.46 0.62 -7.44
CA LEU A 436 -16.51 -0.32 -7.01
C LEU A 436 -17.69 0.35 -6.31
N ALA A 437 -17.43 1.47 -5.61
CA ALA A 437 -18.47 2.27 -4.98
C ALA A 437 -19.06 3.27 -5.99
N GLY A 438 -20.25 3.79 -5.69
CA GLY A 438 -20.89 4.88 -6.44
C GLY A 438 -22.21 4.46 -7.08
N THR A 439 -22.57 5.15 -8.16
CA THR A 439 -23.82 4.94 -8.93
C THR A 439 -23.70 3.88 -10.03
N ALA A 440 -22.51 3.31 -10.22
CA ALA A 440 -22.25 2.33 -11.27
C ALA A 440 -23.14 1.09 -11.12
N ARG A 441 -23.71 0.63 -12.23
CA ARG A 441 -24.55 -0.57 -12.30
C ARG A 441 -24.09 -1.46 -13.43
N ALA A 442 -24.06 -2.76 -13.18
CA ALA A 442 -23.60 -3.73 -14.16
C ALA A 442 -24.75 -4.62 -14.61
N GLN A 443 -24.82 -4.89 -15.91
CA GLN A 443 -25.75 -5.82 -16.51
C GLN A 443 -24.97 -6.88 -17.30
N ALA A 444 -25.20 -8.16 -17.00
CA ALA A 444 -24.61 -9.24 -17.77
C ALA A 444 -25.20 -9.28 -19.20
N LEU A 445 -24.34 -9.44 -20.19
CA LEU A 445 -24.67 -9.61 -21.59
C LEU A 445 -24.65 -11.10 -21.96
N ALA A 446 -25.06 -11.42 -23.19
CA ALA A 446 -24.96 -12.78 -23.70
C ALA A 446 -23.48 -13.19 -23.84
N PRO A 447 -23.10 -14.41 -23.38
CA PRO A 447 -21.77 -14.94 -23.62
C PRO A 447 -21.43 -14.99 -25.11
N TRP A 448 -20.19 -14.69 -25.44
CA TRP A 448 -19.73 -14.82 -26.82
C TRP A 448 -19.61 -16.29 -27.22
N HIS A 449 -19.70 -16.53 -28.52
CA HIS A 449 -19.37 -17.83 -29.09
C HIS A 449 -17.91 -17.85 -29.54
N ALA A 450 -17.30 -19.03 -29.63
CA ALA A 450 -15.90 -19.24 -30.04
C ALA A 450 -15.53 -18.65 -31.43
N GLY A 451 -16.53 -18.28 -32.25
CA GLY A 451 -16.34 -17.65 -33.55
C GLY A 451 -16.61 -16.14 -33.58
N ASP A 452 -16.80 -15.51 -32.43
CA ASP A 452 -17.04 -14.06 -32.34
C ASP A 452 -15.79 -13.29 -32.80
N ALA A 453 -15.97 -12.37 -33.75
CA ALA A 453 -14.87 -11.61 -34.35
C ALA A 453 -14.11 -10.75 -33.32
N ARG A 454 -14.76 -10.35 -32.22
CA ARG A 454 -14.12 -9.55 -31.15
C ARG A 454 -12.98 -10.29 -30.45
N LEU A 455 -12.99 -11.62 -30.45
CA LEU A 455 -11.90 -12.43 -29.90
C LEU A 455 -10.56 -12.12 -30.58
N ALA A 456 -10.56 -11.80 -31.88
CA ALA A 456 -9.35 -11.49 -32.64
C ALA A 456 -8.73 -10.13 -32.27
N THR A 457 -9.49 -9.25 -31.61
CA THR A 457 -9.01 -7.92 -31.18
C THR A 457 -8.39 -7.93 -29.78
N LEU A 458 -8.58 -9.01 -29.01
CA LEU A 458 -8.14 -9.03 -27.62
C LEU A 458 -6.62 -8.96 -27.51
N GLY A 459 -6.13 -8.06 -26.66
CA GLY A 459 -4.78 -8.07 -26.14
C GLY A 459 -3.64 -8.07 -27.17
N CYS A 460 -2.46 -8.43 -26.69
CA CYS A 460 -1.24 -8.50 -27.47
C CYS A 460 -1.11 -9.86 -28.18
N GLY A 461 -1.16 -9.85 -29.51
CA GLY A 461 -1.02 -11.04 -30.35
C GLY A 461 0.37 -11.24 -30.98
N ARG A 462 1.33 -10.36 -30.69
CA ARG A 462 2.72 -10.39 -31.19
C ARG A 462 3.69 -10.15 -30.06
N TRP A 463 4.66 -11.05 -29.82
CA TRP A 463 5.53 -10.91 -28.66
C TRP A 463 6.52 -9.75 -28.76
N ALA A 464 6.85 -9.28 -29.96
CA ALA A 464 7.67 -8.08 -30.14
C ALA A 464 7.01 -6.82 -29.53
N GLU A 465 5.69 -6.68 -29.64
CA GLU A 465 4.93 -5.57 -29.05
C GLU A 465 4.92 -5.68 -27.52
N LEU A 466 4.76 -6.88 -26.98
CA LEU A 466 4.89 -7.16 -25.55
C LEU A 466 6.27 -6.75 -25.02
N THR A 467 7.36 -7.13 -25.70
CA THR A 467 8.71 -6.76 -25.28
C THR A 467 8.91 -5.25 -25.29
N ALA A 468 8.40 -4.54 -26.29
CA ALA A 468 8.46 -3.08 -26.34
C ALA A 468 7.68 -2.45 -25.18
N GLN A 469 6.47 -2.95 -24.89
CA GLN A 469 5.65 -2.49 -23.76
C GLN A 469 6.35 -2.73 -22.42
N LEU A 470 6.87 -3.94 -22.19
CA LEU A 470 7.57 -4.28 -20.94
C LEU A 470 8.85 -3.46 -20.78
N SER A 471 9.58 -3.21 -21.87
CA SER A 471 10.78 -2.36 -21.87
C SER A 471 10.45 -0.92 -21.51
N ALA A 472 9.43 -0.33 -22.14
CA ALA A 472 8.97 1.03 -21.81
C ALA A 472 8.53 1.14 -20.34
N ALA A 473 7.95 0.07 -19.80
CA ALA A 473 7.54 -0.07 -18.42
C ALA A 473 8.70 -0.23 -17.41
N THR A 474 9.97 -0.34 -17.83
CA THR A 474 11.14 -0.39 -16.93
C THR A 474 11.66 1.01 -16.53
N GLY A 475 10.91 2.08 -16.81
CA GLY A 475 11.28 3.46 -16.52
C GLY A 475 11.00 3.97 -15.10
N LEU A 476 11.40 5.22 -14.82
CA LEU A 476 11.14 5.93 -13.55
C LEU A 476 9.70 6.47 -13.44
N SER A 477 9.01 6.60 -14.58
CA SER A 477 7.61 6.99 -14.64
C SER A 477 6.67 5.94 -14.07
N GLY A 478 7.17 4.75 -13.69
CA GLY A 478 6.52 3.72 -12.88
C GLY A 478 5.10 3.29 -13.25
N ASP A 479 4.70 3.48 -14.51
CA ASP A 479 3.50 2.89 -15.10
C ASP A 479 3.87 1.51 -15.64
N GLY A 480 4.34 0.66 -14.73
CA GLY A 480 4.64 -0.73 -15.05
C GLY A 480 3.34 -1.48 -15.33
N ALA A 481 3.24 -2.15 -16.48
CA ALA A 481 2.10 -3.02 -16.76
C ALA A 481 2.11 -4.19 -15.75
N GLU A 482 1.32 -4.08 -14.68
CA GLU A 482 1.15 -5.16 -13.68
C GLU A 482 0.48 -6.39 -14.34
N LEU A 483 -0.47 -6.12 -15.24
CA LEU A 483 -1.20 -7.11 -16.01
C LEU A 483 -1.03 -6.83 -17.50
N VAL A 484 -0.94 -7.91 -18.27
CA VAL A 484 -1.00 -7.90 -19.73
C VAL A 484 -1.98 -8.97 -20.19
N LEU A 485 -2.71 -8.69 -21.28
CA LEU A 485 -3.59 -9.67 -21.92
C LEU A 485 -2.87 -10.18 -23.16
N LEU A 486 -2.60 -11.48 -23.22
CA LEU A 486 -1.94 -12.11 -24.35
C LEU A 486 -2.97 -12.87 -25.18
N ARG A 487 -2.85 -12.81 -26.51
CA ARG A 487 -3.68 -13.56 -27.46
C ARG A 487 -2.80 -14.53 -28.25
N PRO A 488 -2.52 -15.72 -27.69
CA PRO A 488 -1.68 -16.69 -28.37
C PRO A 488 -2.41 -17.29 -29.57
N ALA A 489 -1.66 -17.55 -30.66
CA ALA A 489 -2.16 -18.28 -31.82
C ALA A 489 -2.16 -19.80 -31.59
N ALA A 490 -1.23 -20.30 -30.76
CA ALA A 490 -1.15 -21.71 -30.39
C ALA A 490 -0.53 -21.89 -29.00
N THR A 491 -0.73 -23.06 -28.40
CA THR A 491 -0.13 -23.42 -27.11
C THR A 491 0.40 -24.86 -27.16
N ARG A 492 1.30 -25.21 -26.24
CA ARG A 492 1.79 -26.58 -26.04
C ARG A 492 1.52 -27.04 -24.61
N THR A 493 1.67 -28.34 -24.38
CA THR A 493 1.59 -28.92 -23.04
C THR A 493 2.60 -28.25 -22.10
N PRO A 494 2.19 -27.85 -20.89
CA PRO A 494 3.11 -27.34 -19.87
C PRO A 494 4.24 -28.34 -19.53
N ILE A 495 5.42 -27.82 -19.26
CA ILE A 495 6.64 -28.56 -18.97
C ILE A 495 7.07 -28.22 -17.54
N LEU A 496 7.33 -29.25 -16.74
CA LEU A 496 7.92 -29.06 -15.41
C LEU A 496 9.43 -28.90 -15.50
N ASP A 497 9.92 -27.72 -15.11
CA ASP A 497 11.31 -27.50 -14.75
C ASP A 497 11.50 -27.91 -13.28
N GLU A 498 11.95 -29.14 -13.07
CA GLU A 498 12.18 -29.69 -11.73
C GLU A 498 13.33 -28.99 -11.01
N ALA A 499 14.33 -28.51 -11.77
CA ALA A 499 15.50 -27.86 -11.20
C ALA A 499 15.10 -26.51 -10.59
N HIS A 500 14.34 -25.69 -11.31
CA HIS A 500 13.90 -24.37 -10.82
C HIS A 500 12.54 -24.39 -10.12
N GLN A 501 11.90 -25.55 -10.02
CA GLN A 501 10.56 -25.73 -9.44
C GLN A 501 9.52 -24.83 -10.09
N GLN A 502 9.47 -24.86 -11.42
CA GLN A 502 8.59 -24.01 -12.21
C GLN A 502 7.83 -24.84 -13.24
N LEU A 503 6.56 -24.48 -13.46
CA LEU A 503 5.81 -24.97 -14.61
C LEU A 503 5.93 -23.94 -15.74
N LEU A 504 6.50 -24.35 -16.87
CA LEU A 504 6.68 -23.55 -18.07
C LEU A 504 5.58 -23.90 -19.07
N TRP A 505 4.81 -22.92 -19.50
CA TRP A 505 3.74 -23.09 -20.48
C TRP A 505 4.09 -22.37 -21.79
N PRO A 506 4.45 -23.11 -22.86
CA PRO A 506 4.80 -22.50 -24.13
C PRO A 506 3.56 -21.98 -24.87
N VAL A 507 3.60 -20.71 -25.26
CA VAL A 507 2.58 -20.02 -26.03
C VAL A 507 3.21 -19.37 -27.27
N GLN A 508 2.53 -19.48 -28.41
CA GLN A 508 2.99 -18.97 -29.70
C GLN A 508 2.21 -17.70 -30.07
N ASP A 509 2.88 -16.70 -30.63
CA ASP A 509 2.21 -15.51 -31.18
C ASP A 509 1.75 -15.73 -32.64
N ALA A 510 1.18 -14.69 -33.23
CA ALA A 510 0.74 -14.69 -34.63
C ALA A 510 1.88 -14.80 -35.67
N ASP A 511 3.11 -14.44 -35.29
CA ASP A 511 4.28 -14.49 -36.16
C ASP A 511 5.06 -15.80 -36.02
N GLY A 512 4.59 -16.71 -35.17
CA GLY A 512 5.15 -18.04 -34.96
C GLY A 512 6.20 -18.13 -33.85
N LEU A 513 6.46 -17.04 -33.14
CA LEU A 513 7.44 -16.98 -32.07
C LEU A 513 6.89 -17.56 -30.76
N TRP A 514 7.74 -18.27 -30.02
CA TRP A 514 7.39 -18.91 -28.76
C TRP A 514 7.85 -18.10 -27.55
N LEU A 515 6.98 -18.03 -26.55
CA LEU A 515 7.21 -17.42 -25.24
C LEU A 515 6.80 -18.43 -24.16
N HIS A 516 7.46 -18.40 -23.01
CA HIS A 516 7.06 -19.19 -21.85
C HIS A 516 6.31 -18.33 -20.84
N LEU A 517 5.12 -18.79 -20.46
CA LEU A 517 4.44 -18.33 -19.25
C LEU A 517 4.87 -19.23 -18.09
N THR A 518 5.12 -18.66 -16.92
CA THR A 518 5.77 -19.38 -15.81
C THR A 518 4.90 -19.36 -14.57
N VAL A 519 4.66 -20.53 -13.98
CA VAL A 519 4.03 -20.66 -12.67
C VAL A 519 5.06 -21.25 -11.70
N PRO A 520 5.52 -20.50 -10.68
CA PRO A 520 6.33 -21.08 -9.61
C PRO A 520 5.54 -22.18 -8.90
N VAL A 521 6.16 -23.33 -8.65
CA VAL A 521 5.50 -24.47 -7.97
C VAL A 521 5.64 -24.31 -6.46
N GLY A 522 4.52 -24.17 -5.77
CA GLY A 522 4.47 -24.12 -4.30
C GLY A 522 3.03 -24.11 -3.79
N ASP A 523 2.87 -24.20 -2.47
CA ASP A 523 1.56 -24.37 -1.84
C ASP A 523 0.53 -23.31 -2.28
N ALA A 524 0.96 -22.06 -2.44
CA ALA A 524 0.08 -20.95 -2.86
C ALA A 524 -0.41 -21.03 -4.31
N SER A 525 0.32 -21.72 -5.20
CA SER A 525 0.08 -21.81 -6.64
C SER A 525 -0.38 -23.20 -7.10
N MET A 526 -0.46 -24.18 -6.20
CA MET A 526 -0.82 -25.56 -6.54
C MET A 526 -2.14 -25.67 -7.31
N GLN A 527 -3.18 -24.94 -6.88
CA GLN A 527 -4.46 -24.94 -7.59
C GLN A 527 -4.33 -24.45 -9.04
N ARG A 528 -3.53 -23.40 -9.25
CA ARG A 528 -3.28 -22.83 -10.58
C ARG A 528 -2.53 -23.81 -11.48
N VAL A 529 -1.50 -24.45 -10.93
CA VAL A 529 -0.70 -25.48 -11.62
C VAL A 529 -1.60 -26.65 -12.06
N ASP A 530 -2.41 -27.18 -11.14
CA ASP A 530 -3.34 -28.27 -11.41
C ASP A 530 -4.37 -27.91 -12.47
N ASN A 531 -4.98 -26.73 -12.38
CA ASN A 531 -5.98 -26.29 -13.34
C ASN A 531 -5.37 -26.08 -14.72
N LEU A 532 -4.18 -25.48 -14.81
CA LEU A 532 -3.49 -25.28 -16.09
C LEU A 532 -3.13 -26.62 -16.76
N ASP A 533 -2.60 -27.57 -15.99
CA ASP A 533 -2.28 -28.92 -16.49
C ASP A 533 -3.54 -29.65 -16.99
N ARG A 534 -4.65 -29.61 -16.23
CA ARG A 534 -5.93 -30.22 -16.63
C ARG A 534 -6.49 -29.60 -17.91
N LEU A 535 -6.44 -28.28 -18.03
CA LEU A 535 -6.91 -27.55 -19.22
C LEU A 535 -6.10 -27.91 -20.45
N ALA A 536 -4.77 -27.97 -20.31
CA ALA A 536 -3.88 -28.40 -21.38
C ALA A 536 -4.13 -29.87 -21.77
N ALA A 537 -4.28 -30.77 -20.79
CA ALA A 537 -4.49 -32.20 -21.02
C ALA A 537 -5.82 -32.53 -21.72
N ARG A 538 -6.85 -31.67 -21.58
CA ARG A 538 -8.11 -31.80 -22.32
C ARG A 538 -8.16 -31.04 -23.64
N GLY A 539 -7.11 -30.31 -24.00
CA GLY A 539 -7.07 -29.48 -25.20
C GLY A 539 -8.09 -28.34 -25.18
N ALA A 540 -8.28 -27.69 -24.03
CA ALA A 540 -9.19 -26.56 -23.92
C ALA A 540 -8.76 -25.42 -24.89
N PRO A 541 -9.68 -24.85 -25.69
CA PRO A 541 -9.35 -23.71 -26.55
C PRO A 541 -8.86 -22.51 -25.74
N VAL A 542 -7.81 -21.83 -26.21
CA VAL A 542 -7.26 -20.65 -25.55
C VAL A 542 -7.45 -19.45 -26.49
N HIS A 543 -8.37 -18.56 -26.14
CA HIS A 543 -8.63 -17.34 -26.90
C HIS A 543 -7.80 -16.16 -26.41
N ALA A 544 -7.57 -16.08 -25.09
CA ALA A 544 -6.65 -15.12 -24.49
C ALA A 544 -6.17 -15.60 -23.12
N VAL A 545 -5.06 -15.05 -22.64
CA VAL A 545 -4.47 -15.34 -21.33
C VAL A 545 -4.22 -14.04 -20.60
N LEU A 546 -4.83 -13.87 -19.42
CA LEU A 546 -4.46 -12.78 -18.52
C LEU A 546 -3.19 -13.18 -17.79
N VAL A 547 -2.18 -12.34 -17.89
CA VAL A 547 -0.85 -12.60 -17.36
C VAL A 547 -0.46 -11.48 -16.41
N ARG A 548 0.05 -11.86 -15.24
CA ARG A 548 0.69 -10.94 -14.32
C ARG A 548 2.19 -10.85 -14.60
N VAL A 549 2.70 -9.63 -14.63
CA VAL A 549 4.12 -9.34 -14.77
C VAL A 549 4.72 -9.26 -13.36
N GLU A 550 5.44 -10.30 -12.96
CA GLU A 550 6.16 -10.33 -11.69
C GLU A 550 7.64 -10.04 -11.93
N ARG A 551 8.09 -8.87 -11.48
CA ARG A 551 9.51 -8.51 -11.54
C ARG A 551 10.20 -9.01 -10.28
N THR A 552 11.12 -9.93 -10.44
CA THR A 552 12.07 -10.32 -9.38
C THR A 552 13.37 -9.54 -9.54
N SER A 553 14.30 -9.68 -8.60
CA SER A 553 15.65 -9.10 -8.72
C SER A 553 16.46 -9.69 -9.89
N ALA A 554 15.98 -10.77 -10.52
CA ALA A 554 16.69 -11.51 -11.57
C ALA A 554 15.97 -11.56 -12.90
N THR A 555 14.67 -11.80 -12.87
CA THR A 555 13.86 -12.08 -14.06
C THR A 555 12.48 -11.46 -13.94
N THR A 556 11.92 -11.10 -15.08
CA THR A 556 10.51 -10.77 -15.22
C THR A 556 9.76 -12.03 -15.57
N LEU A 557 8.97 -12.54 -14.62
CA LEU A 557 8.11 -13.70 -14.81
C LEU A 557 6.76 -13.25 -15.36
N LEU A 558 6.27 -14.01 -16.34
CA LEU A 558 4.94 -13.86 -16.90
C LEU A 558 4.02 -14.94 -16.33
N VAL A 559 3.29 -14.62 -15.28
CA VAL A 559 2.50 -15.58 -14.52
C VAL A 559 1.06 -15.62 -15.04
N PRO A 560 0.59 -16.73 -15.62
CA PRO A 560 -0.78 -16.82 -16.11
C PRO A 560 -1.75 -16.85 -14.93
N LEU A 561 -2.72 -15.94 -14.92
CA LEU A 561 -3.75 -15.85 -13.88
C LEU A 561 -5.05 -16.53 -14.32
N SER A 562 -5.44 -16.33 -15.57
CA SER A 562 -6.70 -16.81 -16.11
C SER A 562 -6.66 -16.95 -17.63
N LEU A 563 -7.67 -17.66 -18.15
CA LEU A 563 -7.81 -18.01 -19.56
C LEU A 563 -9.21 -17.61 -20.02
N LEU A 564 -9.32 -16.95 -21.18
CA LEU A 564 -10.57 -16.96 -21.93
C LEU A 564 -10.62 -18.24 -22.77
N SER A 565 -11.59 -19.09 -22.49
CA SER A 565 -11.78 -20.39 -23.14
C SER A 565 -13.25 -20.57 -23.50
N SER A 566 -13.50 -21.31 -24.59
CA SER A 566 -14.85 -21.78 -24.90
C SER A 566 -15.13 -23.14 -24.27
N ASP A 567 -16.36 -23.34 -23.80
CA ASP A 567 -16.84 -24.64 -23.33
C ASP A 567 -17.21 -25.59 -24.50
N ALA A 568 -17.76 -26.76 -24.18
CA ALA A 568 -18.22 -27.73 -25.17
C ALA A 568 -19.39 -27.23 -26.05
N LYS A 569 -20.12 -26.20 -25.59
CA LYS A 569 -21.18 -25.52 -26.35
C LYS A 569 -20.66 -24.32 -27.14
N GLY A 570 -19.35 -24.07 -27.11
CA GLY A 570 -18.70 -22.94 -27.77
C GLY A 570 -18.85 -21.62 -27.02
N GLN A 571 -19.40 -21.58 -25.81
CA GLN A 571 -19.57 -20.36 -25.02
C GLN A 571 -18.27 -19.94 -24.35
N VAL A 572 -17.85 -18.71 -24.60
CA VAL A 572 -16.62 -18.13 -24.06
C VAL A 572 -16.87 -17.57 -22.67
N HIS A 573 -15.99 -17.93 -21.73
CA HIS A 573 -15.98 -17.43 -20.37
C HIS A 573 -14.54 -17.36 -19.83
N ALA A 574 -14.36 -16.61 -18.73
CA ALA A 574 -13.07 -16.50 -18.07
C ALA A 574 -12.89 -17.61 -17.01
N ILE A 575 -11.85 -18.41 -17.18
CA ILE A 575 -11.41 -19.44 -16.24
C ILE A 575 -10.28 -18.85 -15.40
N SER A 576 -10.59 -18.42 -14.18
CA SER A 576 -9.55 -17.98 -13.23
C SER A 576 -8.85 -19.19 -12.63
N LEU A 577 -7.58 -19.40 -12.98
CA LEU A 577 -6.84 -20.63 -12.64
C LEU A 577 -6.72 -20.87 -11.13
N ASP A 578 -6.75 -19.81 -10.34
CA ASP A 578 -6.69 -19.84 -8.89
C ASP A 578 -8.02 -20.24 -8.21
N TYR A 579 -9.11 -20.32 -8.96
CA TYR A 579 -10.47 -20.52 -8.43
C TYR A 579 -11.30 -21.55 -9.20
N ALA A 580 -10.91 -21.89 -10.43
CA ALA A 580 -11.63 -22.82 -11.26
C ALA A 580 -11.69 -24.21 -10.62
N THR A 581 -12.81 -24.89 -10.83
CA THR A 581 -13.01 -26.28 -10.41
C THR A 581 -12.97 -27.16 -11.64
N GLU A 582 -11.76 -27.50 -12.10
CA GLU A 582 -11.60 -28.44 -13.23
C GLU A 582 -11.75 -29.88 -12.75
N ALA A 583 -12.45 -30.72 -13.53
CA ALA A 583 -12.66 -32.13 -13.20
C ALA A 583 -11.33 -32.84 -12.89
N ALA A 584 -11.29 -33.55 -11.76
CA ALA A 584 -10.09 -34.25 -11.32
C ALA A 584 -9.72 -35.36 -12.33
N ARG A 585 -8.55 -35.22 -12.95
CA ARG A 585 -7.97 -36.22 -13.84
C ARG A 585 -6.50 -36.40 -13.47
N PRO A 586 -6.05 -37.62 -13.15
CA PRO A 586 -4.63 -37.86 -12.90
C PRO A 586 -3.85 -37.68 -14.21
N THR A 587 -2.87 -36.80 -14.18
CA THR A 587 -1.89 -36.59 -15.26
C THR A 587 -0.50 -37.02 -14.78
N PRO A 588 0.39 -37.44 -15.69
CA PRO A 588 1.79 -37.72 -15.33
C PRO A 588 2.49 -36.50 -14.72
N LEU A 589 2.12 -35.30 -15.16
CA LEU A 589 2.64 -34.02 -14.68
C LEU A 589 2.21 -33.76 -13.23
N ALA A 590 0.93 -33.90 -12.89
CA ALA A 590 0.44 -33.77 -11.52
C ALA A 590 1.14 -34.73 -10.56
N GLN A 591 1.39 -35.98 -10.96
CA GLN A 591 2.11 -36.95 -10.14
C GLN A 591 3.56 -36.52 -9.86
N ARG A 592 4.26 -35.95 -10.86
CA ARG A 592 5.62 -35.43 -10.69
C ARG A 592 5.65 -34.20 -9.78
N ILE A 593 4.70 -33.28 -9.94
CA ILE A 593 4.56 -32.10 -9.09
C ILE A 593 4.31 -32.51 -7.64
N LEU A 594 3.41 -33.46 -7.39
CA LEU A 594 3.15 -33.97 -6.04
C LEU A 594 4.42 -34.52 -5.36
N ARG A 595 5.23 -35.29 -6.08
CA ARG A 595 6.52 -35.79 -5.57
C ARG A 595 7.49 -34.65 -5.26
N LEU A 596 7.56 -33.63 -6.12
CA LEU A 596 8.42 -32.47 -5.94
C LEU A 596 8.02 -31.65 -4.70
N VAL A 597 6.73 -31.43 -4.48
CA VAL A 597 6.21 -30.71 -3.30
C VAL A 597 6.44 -31.52 -2.02
N GLN A 598 6.26 -32.85 -2.06
CA GLN A 598 6.58 -33.72 -0.93
C GLN A 598 8.07 -33.66 -0.59
N TRP A 599 8.95 -33.79 -1.58
CA TRP A 599 10.40 -33.66 -1.40
C TRP A 599 10.81 -32.28 -0.82
N ARG A 600 10.11 -31.20 -1.21
CA ARG A 600 10.34 -29.86 -0.66
C ARG A 600 9.98 -29.75 0.83
N LYS A 601 8.95 -30.45 1.32
CA LYS A 601 8.65 -30.46 2.77
C LYS A 601 9.82 -31.05 3.58
N ASP A 602 10.64 -31.88 2.94
CA ASP A 602 11.80 -32.52 3.53
C ASP A 602 13.11 -31.72 3.34
N GLN A 603 13.16 -30.72 2.43
CA GLN A 603 14.33 -29.86 2.19
C GLN A 603 14.01 -28.36 2.26
N ALA A 604 14.68 -27.64 3.17
CA ALA A 604 14.40 -26.23 3.43
C ALA A 604 14.99 -25.22 2.42
N THR A 605 15.71 -25.67 1.38
CA THR A 605 16.41 -24.74 0.47
C THR A 605 15.78 -24.76 -0.92
N PRO A 606 15.13 -23.67 -1.37
CA PRO A 606 14.67 -23.55 -2.75
C PRO A 606 15.86 -23.54 -3.71
N ALA A 607 15.66 -24.09 -4.91
CA ALA A 607 16.69 -24.07 -5.94
C ALA A 607 16.94 -22.63 -6.42
N ALA A 608 18.21 -22.25 -6.52
CA ALA A 608 18.61 -20.93 -6.99
C ALA A 608 18.26 -20.75 -8.47
N THR A 609 17.59 -19.66 -8.82
CA THR A 609 17.39 -19.25 -10.22
C THR A 609 18.75 -18.99 -10.87
N GLN A 610 18.97 -19.50 -12.08
CA GLN A 610 20.21 -19.18 -12.80
C GLN A 610 20.30 -17.67 -13.05
N PRO A 611 21.42 -17.03 -12.68
CA PRO A 611 21.58 -15.61 -12.89
C PRO A 611 21.65 -15.29 -14.38
N THR A 612 21.01 -14.19 -14.77
CA THR A 612 21.08 -13.69 -16.15
C THR A 612 22.51 -13.31 -16.52
N ARG A 613 22.75 -12.99 -17.81
CA ARG A 613 24.10 -12.60 -18.24
C ARG A 613 24.51 -11.29 -17.57
N ALA A 614 23.59 -10.32 -17.51
CA ALA A 614 23.80 -9.07 -16.79
C ALA A 614 24.07 -9.32 -15.30
N GLN A 615 23.33 -10.22 -14.64
CA GLN A 615 23.58 -10.52 -13.23
C GLN A 615 24.94 -11.15 -12.97
N ARG A 616 25.39 -12.08 -13.82
CA ARG A 616 26.74 -12.67 -13.67
C ARG A 616 27.83 -11.62 -13.88
N LEU A 617 27.63 -10.74 -14.84
CA LEU A 617 28.59 -9.69 -15.18
C LEU A 617 28.66 -8.58 -14.12
N LEU A 618 27.50 -8.17 -13.59
CA LEU A 618 27.36 -7.04 -12.68
C LEU A 618 27.33 -7.45 -11.20
N GLY A 619 27.15 -8.73 -10.89
CA GLY A 619 27.14 -9.27 -9.53
C GLY A 619 28.33 -8.82 -8.69
N PRO A 620 29.59 -8.92 -9.17
CA PRO A 620 30.74 -8.44 -8.43
C PRO A 620 30.69 -6.94 -8.08
N VAL A 621 30.07 -6.12 -8.94
CA VAL A 621 29.87 -4.70 -8.68
C VAL A 621 28.79 -4.51 -7.63
N LEU A 622 27.62 -5.13 -7.82
CA LEU A 622 26.48 -5.06 -6.90
C LEU A 622 26.86 -5.51 -5.48
N ASP A 623 27.63 -6.59 -5.33
CA ASP A 623 28.10 -7.09 -4.02
C ASP A 623 28.96 -6.06 -3.27
N VAL A 624 29.83 -5.35 -3.99
CA VAL A 624 30.67 -4.29 -3.40
C VAL A 624 29.80 -3.11 -2.98
N LEU A 625 28.84 -2.70 -3.83
CA LEU A 625 27.92 -1.61 -3.50
C LEU A 625 27.04 -1.97 -2.29
N GLU A 626 26.53 -3.19 -2.22
CA GLU A 626 25.78 -3.70 -1.07
C GLU A 626 26.62 -3.64 0.22
N THR A 627 27.88 -4.06 0.15
CA THR A 627 28.82 -3.98 1.29
C THR A 627 29.09 -2.54 1.71
N GLN A 628 29.30 -1.62 0.76
CA GLN A 628 29.48 -0.20 1.04
C GLN A 628 28.24 0.42 1.69
N ALA A 629 27.04 0.06 1.21
CA ALA A 629 25.78 0.54 1.77
C ALA A 629 25.55 0.01 3.19
N ALA A 630 25.82 -1.28 3.43
CA ALA A 630 25.66 -1.90 4.74
C ALA A 630 26.59 -1.26 5.79
N THR A 631 27.86 -1.07 5.43
CA THR A 631 28.90 -0.57 6.37
C THR A 631 29.00 0.96 6.45
N GLY A 632 28.50 1.66 5.44
CA GLY A 632 28.65 3.11 5.25
C GLY A 632 30.05 3.61 4.90
N ARG A 633 31.00 2.69 4.70
CA ARG A 633 32.37 3.03 4.31
C ARG A 633 32.43 3.34 2.81
N MET A 634 32.34 4.63 2.47
CA MET A 634 32.45 5.07 1.08
C MET A 634 33.84 4.81 0.47
N PRO A 635 34.98 5.11 1.13
CA PRO A 635 36.29 4.77 0.57
C PRO A 635 36.46 3.27 0.38
N LEU A 636 36.76 2.85 -0.85
CA LEU A 636 36.96 1.46 -1.23
C LEU A 636 38.18 0.88 -0.50
N THR A 637 38.09 -0.38 -0.07
CA THR A 637 39.28 -1.15 0.32
C THR A 637 40.08 -1.53 -0.92
N GLU A 638 41.33 -1.96 -0.72
CA GLU A 638 42.19 -2.47 -1.80
C GLU A 638 41.50 -3.62 -2.54
N THR A 639 40.99 -4.62 -1.81
CA THR A 639 40.25 -5.76 -2.39
C THR A 639 39.00 -5.35 -3.15
N GLN A 640 38.24 -4.35 -2.66
CA GLN A 640 37.07 -3.84 -3.37
C GLN A 640 37.48 -3.12 -4.66
N SER A 641 38.55 -2.31 -4.62
CA SER A 641 39.07 -1.58 -5.78
C SER A 641 39.57 -2.56 -6.85
N GLU A 642 40.28 -3.62 -6.45
CA GLU A 642 40.72 -4.69 -7.35
C GLU A 642 39.52 -5.43 -7.97
N ARG A 643 38.52 -5.80 -7.17
CA ARG A 643 37.32 -6.51 -7.65
C ARG A 643 36.53 -5.69 -8.66
N LEU A 644 36.33 -4.40 -8.37
CA LEU A 644 35.66 -3.46 -9.29
C LEU A 644 36.49 -3.20 -10.55
N GLY A 645 37.81 -3.04 -10.41
CA GLY A 645 38.74 -2.87 -11.52
C GLY A 645 38.76 -4.08 -12.46
N ALA A 646 38.67 -5.30 -11.91
CA ALA A 646 38.62 -6.53 -12.69
C ALA A 646 37.29 -6.71 -13.45
N ALA A 647 36.18 -6.16 -12.95
CA ALA A 647 34.88 -6.22 -13.63
C ALA A 647 34.79 -5.26 -14.83
N LEU A 648 35.51 -4.14 -14.80
CA LEU A 648 35.40 -3.05 -15.78
C LEU A 648 35.66 -3.49 -17.24
N PRO A 649 36.73 -4.25 -17.58
CA PRO A 649 36.96 -4.71 -18.95
C PRO A 649 35.84 -5.60 -19.48
N GLY A 650 35.30 -6.47 -18.63
CA GLY A 650 34.18 -7.34 -18.97
C GLY A 650 32.94 -6.53 -19.35
N ILE A 651 32.60 -5.53 -18.53
CA ILE A 651 31.46 -4.62 -18.77
C ILE A 651 31.65 -3.81 -20.05
N ALA A 652 32.84 -3.27 -20.28
CA ALA A 652 33.14 -2.51 -21.49
C ALA A 652 33.10 -3.37 -22.76
N SER A 653 33.58 -4.62 -22.69
CA SER A 653 33.67 -5.52 -23.84
C SER A 653 32.31 -5.93 -24.43
N VAL A 654 31.24 -5.88 -23.63
CA VAL A 654 29.87 -6.18 -24.06
C VAL A 654 29.07 -4.93 -24.44
N GLY A 655 29.72 -3.76 -24.53
CA GLY A 655 29.10 -2.51 -24.97
C GLY A 655 28.34 -1.73 -23.90
N LEU A 656 28.43 -2.11 -22.62
CA LEU A 656 27.78 -1.41 -21.50
C LEU A 656 28.58 -0.15 -21.08
N HIS A 657 28.86 0.75 -22.03
CA HIS A 657 29.74 1.91 -21.83
C HIS A 657 29.24 2.88 -20.75
N THR A 658 27.92 3.08 -20.62
CA THR A 658 27.33 3.92 -19.58
C THR A 658 27.61 3.36 -18.18
N VAL A 659 27.47 2.04 -18.00
CA VAL A 659 27.78 1.35 -16.74
C VAL A 659 29.28 1.40 -16.46
N ALA A 660 30.11 1.11 -17.48
CA ALA A 660 31.56 1.16 -17.37
C ALA A 660 32.06 2.55 -16.96
N SER A 661 31.52 3.62 -17.55
CA SER A 661 31.87 5.00 -17.21
C SER A 661 31.46 5.36 -15.79
N ALA A 662 30.27 4.96 -15.35
CA ALA A 662 29.82 5.17 -13.96
C ALA A 662 30.70 4.40 -12.96
N LEU A 663 31.09 3.16 -13.30
CA LEU A 663 31.99 2.35 -12.50
C LEU A 663 33.38 2.99 -12.39
N GLN A 664 33.93 3.48 -13.49
CA GLN A 664 35.22 4.17 -13.50
C GLN A 664 35.18 5.45 -12.66
N HIS A 665 34.08 6.20 -12.71
CA HIS A 665 33.89 7.38 -11.87
C HIS A 665 33.81 7.01 -10.38
N HIS A 666 33.09 5.94 -10.02
CA HIS A 666 33.01 5.47 -8.63
C HIS A 666 34.35 4.94 -8.11
N LEU A 667 35.13 4.26 -8.96
CA LEU A 667 36.50 3.83 -8.65
C LEU A 667 37.41 5.02 -8.34
N ALA A 668 37.32 6.10 -9.11
CA ALA A 668 38.15 7.29 -8.93
C ALA A 668 37.71 8.15 -7.72
N THR A 669 36.39 8.28 -7.53
CA THR A 669 35.79 9.13 -6.50
C THR A 669 34.59 8.40 -5.87
N PRO A 670 34.83 7.51 -4.89
CA PRO A 670 33.77 6.74 -4.28
C PRO A 670 32.95 7.62 -3.33
N GLN A 671 31.72 7.94 -3.75
CA GLN A 671 30.83 8.85 -3.04
C GLN A 671 29.35 8.41 -3.20
N PRO A 672 28.46 8.79 -2.26
CA PRO A 672 27.07 8.33 -2.25
C PRO A 672 26.32 8.56 -3.58
N ALA A 673 26.42 9.76 -4.17
CA ALA A 673 25.72 10.08 -5.42
C ALA A 673 26.18 9.20 -6.60
N GLY A 674 27.50 9.01 -6.75
CA GLY A 674 28.08 8.16 -7.80
C GLY A 674 27.72 6.68 -7.60
N MET A 675 27.72 6.24 -6.35
CA MET A 675 27.32 4.90 -5.93
C MET A 675 25.85 4.61 -6.28
N LEU A 676 24.92 5.49 -5.90
CA LEU A 676 23.49 5.34 -6.20
C LEU A 676 23.22 5.36 -7.71
N ARG A 677 23.93 6.19 -8.46
CA ARG A 677 23.83 6.21 -9.92
C ARG A 677 24.30 4.91 -10.55
N LEU A 678 25.45 4.38 -10.10
CA LEU A 678 25.97 3.10 -10.56
C LEU A 678 25.01 1.96 -10.21
N GLN A 679 24.49 1.93 -8.98
CA GLN A 679 23.49 0.96 -8.55
C GLN A 679 22.26 0.98 -9.48
N GLN A 680 21.71 2.17 -9.77
CA GLN A 680 20.54 2.30 -10.63
C GLN A 680 20.82 1.79 -12.06
N LEU A 681 21.99 2.11 -12.62
CA LEU A 681 22.36 1.66 -13.96
C LEU A 681 22.52 0.13 -14.02
N CYS A 682 23.16 -0.46 -13.00
CA CYS A 682 23.28 -1.91 -12.90
C CYS A 682 21.90 -2.57 -12.78
N GLN A 683 21.05 -2.05 -11.89
CA GLN A 683 19.69 -2.56 -11.66
C GLN A 683 18.85 -2.52 -12.94
N ARG A 684 18.86 -1.40 -13.67
CA ARG A 684 18.14 -1.29 -14.96
C ARG A 684 18.68 -2.23 -16.01
N THR A 685 19.99 -2.43 -16.07
CA THR A 685 20.61 -3.39 -17.00
C THR A 685 20.17 -4.82 -16.70
N VAL A 686 20.11 -5.19 -15.41
CA VAL A 686 19.61 -6.50 -14.97
C VAL A 686 18.13 -6.66 -15.30
N GLU A 687 17.30 -5.66 -15.03
CA GLU A 687 15.86 -5.70 -15.32
C GLU A 687 15.56 -5.87 -16.82
N LEU A 688 16.31 -5.17 -17.68
CA LEU A 688 16.17 -5.27 -19.13
C LEU A 688 16.65 -6.63 -19.68
N ASP A 689 17.77 -7.16 -19.19
CA ASP A 689 18.27 -8.49 -19.56
C ASP A 689 17.34 -9.61 -19.02
N GLY A 690 16.66 -9.34 -17.91
CA GLY A 690 15.69 -10.23 -17.29
C GLY A 690 14.30 -10.23 -17.93
N LEU A 691 14.07 -9.46 -18.99
CA LEU A 691 12.81 -9.51 -19.74
C LEU A 691 12.58 -10.90 -20.37
N PRO A 692 11.32 -11.31 -20.59
CA PRO A 692 11.02 -12.65 -21.08
C PRO A 692 11.68 -12.92 -22.44
N SER A 693 12.39 -14.05 -22.55
CA SER A 693 13.03 -14.44 -23.80
C SER A 693 11.99 -14.95 -24.81
N ILE A 694 11.99 -14.35 -26.00
CA ILE A 694 11.21 -14.84 -27.15
C ILE A 694 12.13 -15.75 -27.96
N ALA A 695 11.69 -16.98 -28.23
CA ALA A 695 12.39 -17.93 -29.07
C ALA A 695 11.74 -17.99 -30.46
N ALA A 696 12.55 -17.99 -31.51
CA ALA A 696 12.11 -18.19 -32.89
C ALA A 696 11.83 -19.66 -33.20
#